data_AF-A0A7V0NHW1-F1
#
_entry.id   AF-A0A7V0NHW1-F1
#
_cell.length_a   1.000
_cell.length_b   1.000
_cell.length_c   1.000
_cell.angle_alpha   90.00
_cell.angle_beta   90.00
_cell.angle_gamma   90.00
#
_symmetry.space_group_name_H-M   'P 1'
#
loop_
_entity.id
_entity.type
_entity.pdbx_description
1 polymer ?
#
loop_
_entity_poly.entity_id
_entity_poly.type
_entity_poly.pdbx_seq_one_letter_code
_entity_poly.pdbx_strand_id
1 'polypeptide(L)'
;MGRIKVLIFSLIVATAVFGTPLDSVLIATFGGRVCQGDTFFQLAMFFEPQFMRRGWFKYAGMPIAFFDTCEWAAESAAARGVIFEGGVQAANINPNHGGWLWPSEEDSIPPYAIPSEICSDLATRNTSGNFYYVNNIFGNPLFHAAVNNENWISYCLWWAYRQAERGAKSLEFDEVSGAYSYAFSDSALPDTANPNDGYDDYALGTANFCRRPGVIFFADLDSAPQVVYASAEGTGTTPELAIDGDFSTRWSSFQPDGQTLTVDLGRSRRICQIYLAFGDVVPREFSVQFWDGAHWQDFSPPAADTTNSQQIRSFLVEQQWAKMIRFITPDSAEISELQLFGDGFRQYLLRRFCTDSGWTATDPRWESQMLVPLDDSTVCPDGTMNSFDYRAYLRHHGWTNNPFGGTPSMENLLDPPNPFFYLWFPHKILAKLRRELADYPETLSYLQDLYEQSFDARRRNQFWKTLVDSLRTFEDSLGENLILTHNGSAKHPMEDTDYLILNMTYAPGEHSPSETDSQRIILDARYTILNVTRETIYSAWAERGENLLVIAFLDFGHSGFPFYHIGGKDAPADQRAQYILTYVPELYAAGSKFAVPLTGNENFYIWLDTLSDGTCLAEKIKPLCDFILENGWLYLGEWEIS
;
A
#
# COMPACT_ATOMS: atom_id res chain seq x y z
N MET A 1 21.46 11.81 -8.91
CA MET A 1 22.65 11.40 -8.10
C MET A 1 22.13 10.58 -6.95
N GLY A 2 22.57 9.33 -6.82
CA GLY A 2 21.91 8.32 -5.97
C GLY A 2 21.91 8.66 -4.48
N ARG A 3 20.73 8.53 -3.86
CA ARG A 3 20.51 8.61 -2.40
C ARG A 3 20.47 7.23 -1.72
N ILE A 4 20.91 6.15 -2.39
CA ILE A 4 20.91 4.76 -1.91
C ILE A 4 22.37 4.27 -1.84
N LYS A 5 22.81 3.65 -0.71
CA LYS A 5 24.22 3.33 -0.36
C LYS A 5 24.40 2.34 0.83
N VAL A 6 23.33 1.77 1.38
CA VAL A 6 23.32 0.89 2.58
C VAL A 6 22.21 -0.16 2.42
N LEU A 7 22.17 -1.23 3.23
CA LEU A 7 21.37 -2.47 3.31
C LEU A 7 21.04 -2.74 4.81
N ILE A 8 19.85 -3.26 5.19
CA ILE A 8 19.46 -3.59 6.60
C ILE A 8 18.69 -4.94 6.64
N PHE A 9 19.41 -6.05 6.49
CA PHE A 9 18.86 -7.39 6.69
C PHE A 9 17.95 -7.46 7.93
N SER A 10 16.81 -8.16 7.89
CA SER A 10 16.45 -9.07 9.00
C SER A 10 16.91 -10.49 8.64
N LEU A 11 16.07 -11.52 8.68
CA LEU A 11 15.93 -12.32 7.46
C LEU A 11 15.11 -11.55 6.41
N ILE A 12 15.42 -10.24 6.24
CA ILE A 12 14.68 -9.23 5.46
C ILE A 12 15.59 -8.02 5.00
N VAL A 13 16.62 -8.28 4.15
CA VAL A 13 17.49 -7.43 3.25
C VAL A 13 17.56 -5.90 3.42
N ALA A 14 16.57 -5.13 2.97
CA ALA A 14 16.53 -3.65 3.08
C ALA A 14 17.63 -2.81 2.39
N THR A 15 17.57 -1.48 2.63
CA THR A 15 18.62 -0.47 2.36
C THR A 15 18.54 0.66 3.40
N ALA A 16 19.51 1.58 3.60
CA ALA A 16 19.33 2.76 4.52
C ALA A 16 20.43 3.84 4.50
N VAL A 17 20.33 4.84 3.63
CA VAL A 17 21.33 5.94 3.58
C VAL A 17 21.03 7.02 4.58
N PHE A 18 22.09 7.42 5.26
CA PHE A 18 22.12 8.60 6.10
C PHE A 18 23.09 9.60 5.49
N GLY A 19 22.75 10.88 5.55
CA GLY A 19 23.66 11.98 5.17
C GLY A 19 24.80 12.19 6.18
N THR A 20 24.82 11.43 7.27
CA THR A 20 25.78 11.46 8.38
C THR A 20 26.71 10.24 8.35
N PRO A 21 27.96 10.34 8.83
CA PRO A 21 28.88 9.20 8.89
C PRO A 21 28.37 8.16 9.89
N LEU A 22 27.95 6.99 9.38
CA LEU A 22 27.35 5.90 10.14
C LEU A 22 28.18 4.60 10.04
N ASP A 23 29.50 4.75 10.16
CA ASP A 23 30.47 3.66 10.03
C ASP A 23 30.35 2.62 11.19
N SER A 24 29.76 3.07 12.31
CA SER A 24 29.38 2.30 13.50
C SER A 24 27.93 2.57 13.88
N VAL A 25 27.03 1.62 13.62
CA VAL A 25 25.60 1.73 13.98
C VAL A 25 25.10 0.43 14.61
N LEU A 26 24.49 0.59 15.78
CA LEU A 26 23.54 -0.32 16.38
C LEU A 26 22.13 0.23 16.16
N ILE A 27 21.25 -0.60 15.61
CA ILE A 27 19.82 -0.28 15.47
C ILE A 27 19.04 -0.99 16.58
N ALA A 28 18.14 -0.29 17.26
CA ALA A 28 17.16 -0.90 18.15
C ALA A 28 15.81 -0.94 17.44
N THR A 29 15.09 -2.07 17.52
CA THR A 29 13.80 -2.26 16.84
C THR A 29 12.74 -2.70 17.85
N PHE A 30 11.50 -2.18 17.75
CA PHE A 30 10.45 -2.45 18.75
C PHE A 30 9.05 -2.60 18.12
N GLY A 31 8.00 -2.73 18.94
CA GLY A 31 6.63 -2.99 18.50
C GLY A 31 5.81 -1.70 18.33
N GLY A 32 4.71 -1.76 17.57
CA GLY A 32 3.88 -0.61 17.22
C GLY A 32 3.06 0.04 18.35
N ARG A 33 3.52 -0.03 19.60
CA ARG A 33 2.90 0.57 20.79
C ARG A 33 3.89 1.32 21.69
N VAL A 34 4.78 2.14 21.11
CA VAL A 34 5.50 3.15 21.90
C VAL A 34 4.51 4.20 22.38
N CYS A 35 3.91 3.90 23.54
CA CYS A 35 3.18 4.78 24.45
C CYS A 35 2.43 4.02 25.56
N GLN A 36 2.22 2.70 25.41
CA GLN A 36 1.52 1.88 26.41
C GLN A 36 2.47 1.18 27.40
N GLY A 37 3.76 1.50 27.37
CA GLY A 37 4.74 0.99 28.33
C GLY A 37 6.14 1.57 28.12
N ASP A 38 6.70 2.17 29.16
CA ASP A 38 8.05 2.76 29.21
C ASP A 38 9.15 1.71 28.92
N THR A 39 8.91 0.45 29.32
CA THR A 39 9.87 -0.66 29.33
C THR A 39 10.57 -0.93 27.99
N PHE A 40 9.86 -0.93 26.85
CA PHE A 40 10.51 -1.20 25.54
C PHE A 40 11.41 -0.05 25.11
N PHE A 41 11.04 1.19 25.42
CA PHE A 41 11.86 2.37 25.13
C PHE A 41 13.08 2.41 26.05
N GLN A 42 12.91 2.15 27.35
CA GLN A 42 14.02 2.01 28.29
C GLN A 42 14.99 0.89 27.89
N LEU A 43 14.47 -0.28 27.50
CA LEU A 43 15.26 -1.41 27.04
C LEU A 43 16.03 -1.06 25.75
N ALA A 44 15.44 -0.29 24.84
CA ALA A 44 16.17 0.24 23.69
C ALA A 44 17.33 1.13 24.12
N MET A 45 17.07 2.08 25.02
CA MET A 45 18.07 3.02 25.50
C MET A 45 19.15 2.35 26.36
N PHE A 46 18.85 1.23 27.00
CA PHE A 46 19.85 0.39 27.69
C PHE A 46 20.92 -0.15 26.73
N PHE A 47 20.60 -0.40 25.45
CA PHE A 47 21.57 -0.85 24.45
C PHE A 47 22.32 0.29 23.73
N GLU A 48 22.03 1.56 24.03
CA GLU A 48 22.70 2.74 23.44
C GLU A 48 22.75 2.76 21.89
N PRO A 49 21.62 2.53 21.18
CA PRO A 49 21.54 2.54 19.72
C PRO A 49 21.73 3.94 19.13
N GLN A 50 22.25 4.03 17.90
CA GLN A 50 22.28 5.29 17.13
C GLN A 50 20.97 5.52 16.36
N PHE A 51 20.20 4.45 16.12
CA PHE A 51 18.92 4.50 15.41
C PHE A 51 17.86 3.63 16.13
N MET A 52 16.66 4.17 16.29
CA MET A 52 15.50 3.54 16.90
C MET A 52 14.38 3.39 15.87
N ARG A 53 14.17 2.15 15.45
CA ARG A 53 13.29 1.67 14.38
C ARG A 53 11.94 1.19 14.92
N ARG A 54 10.87 1.41 14.15
CA ARG A 54 9.45 1.04 14.41
C ARG A 54 8.70 1.93 15.42
N GLY A 55 9.04 3.22 15.46
CA GLY A 55 8.40 4.26 16.28
C GLY A 55 6.89 4.39 16.11
N TRP A 56 6.27 4.78 17.22
CA TRP A 56 4.92 5.31 17.29
C TRP A 56 3.83 4.40 16.70
N PHE A 57 3.36 4.54 15.45
CA PHE A 57 2.06 3.94 15.04
C PHE A 57 2.09 3.04 13.81
N LYS A 58 2.70 1.86 13.95
CA LYS A 58 2.65 0.81 12.91
C LYS A 58 1.30 0.06 12.83
N TYR A 59 0.54 -0.02 13.93
CA TYR A 59 -0.83 -0.56 13.91
C TYR A 59 -1.71 0.42 14.69
N ALA A 60 -2.72 0.99 14.04
CA ALA A 60 -3.41 2.19 14.49
C ALA A 60 -4.43 1.90 15.63
N GLY A 61 -3.96 1.33 16.74
CA GLY A 61 -4.74 1.14 17.97
C GLY A 61 -4.77 2.37 18.88
N MET A 62 -4.33 3.54 18.40
CA MET A 62 -4.26 4.78 19.18
C MET A 62 -5.06 5.90 18.50
N PRO A 63 -5.97 6.56 19.22
CA PRO A 63 -6.70 7.73 18.71
C PRO A 63 -5.78 8.94 18.54
N ILE A 64 -6.18 9.83 17.64
CA ILE A 64 -5.55 11.14 17.41
C ILE A 64 -5.34 11.93 18.70
N ALA A 65 -6.31 11.90 19.63
CA ALA A 65 -6.26 12.62 20.90
C ALA A 65 -5.14 12.15 21.84
N PHE A 66 -4.62 10.94 21.67
CA PHE A 66 -3.51 10.41 22.46
C PHE A 66 -2.14 10.60 21.78
N PHE A 67 -2.09 11.01 20.51
CA PHE A 67 -0.83 11.15 19.77
C PHE A 67 0.14 12.14 20.41
N ASP A 68 -0.35 13.30 20.84
CA ASP A 68 0.50 14.30 21.48
C ASP A 68 1.00 13.85 22.88
N THR A 69 0.41 12.80 23.49
CA THR A 69 0.94 12.21 24.73
C THR A 69 2.21 11.37 24.50
N CYS A 70 2.60 11.15 23.25
CA CYS A 70 3.71 10.29 22.85
C CYS A 70 5.00 11.01 22.53
N GLU A 71 4.96 12.34 22.40
CA GLU A 71 6.08 13.23 22.00
C GLU A 71 7.39 12.96 22.78
N TRP A 72 7.28 12.63 24.07
CA TRP A 72 8.39 12.30 24.96
C TRP A 72 9.37 11.26 24.40
N ALA A 73 8.92 10.33 23.55
CA ALA A 73 9.77 9.26 23.03
C ALA A 73 10.78 9.79 22.00
N ALA A 74 10.35 10.62 21.05
CA ALA A 74 11.24 11.26 20.09
C ALA A 74 12.13 12.31 20.79
N GLU A 75 11.58 13.09 21.73
CA GLU A 75 12.38 14.01 22.55
C GLU A 75 13.49 13.27 23.33
N SER A 76 13.16 12.13 23.95
CA SER A 76 14.11 11.33 24.74
C SER A 76 15.16 10.63 23.90
N ALA A 77 14.84 10.30 22.65
CA ALA A 77 15.79 9.77 21.67
C ALA A 77 16.73 10.89 21.18
N ALA A 78 16.17 12.03 20.77
CA ALA A 78 16.91 13.20 20.30
C ALA A 78 17.86 13.75 21.38
N ALA A 79 17.43 13.78 22.65
CA ALA A 79 18.25 14.19 23.79
C ALA A 79 19.49 13.30 24.02
N ARG A 80 19.52 12.10 23.44
CA ARG A 80 20.66 11.16 23.44
C ARG A 80 21.37 11.07 22.09
N GLY A 81 21.00 11.90 21.11
CA GLY A 81 21.55 11.85 19.75
C GLY A 81 21.07 10.66 18.91
N VAL A 82 19.97 10.01 19.31
CA VAL A 82 19.44 8.82 18.65
C VAL A 82 18.38 9.21 17.62
N ILE A 83 18.53 8.72 16.40
CA ILE A 83 17.54 8.92 15.33
C ILE A 83 16.30 8.08 15.65
N PHE A 84 15.13 8.72 15.76
CA PHE A 84 13.85 8.03 15.95
C PHE A 84 13.07 7.96 14.63
N GLU A 85 12.61 6.77 14.29
CA GLU A 85 11.84 6.47 13.08
C GLU A 85 10.37 6.28 13.40
N GLY A 86 9.46 7.04 12.79
CA GLY A 86 8.01 6.78 12.85
C GLY A 86 7.54 5.69 11.88
N GLY A 87 6.28 5.28 11.98
CA GLY A 87 5.70 4.23 11.14
C GLY A 87 4.30 4.59 10.64
N VAL A 88 3.95 4.14 9.43
CA VAL A 88 2.63 4.34 8.81
C VAL A 88 2.19 3.03 8.16
N GLN A 89 1.04 2.49 8.58
CA GLN A 89 0.42 1.36 7.88
C GLN A 89 -0.17 1.85 6.55
N ALA A 90 0.45 1.46 5.43
CA ALA A 90 0.11 2.01 4.12
C ALA A 90 -0.78 1.07 3.28
N ALA A 91 -1.14 -0.11 3.80
CA ALA A 91 -2.03 -1.04 3.10
C ALA A 91 -3.09 -1.77 3.95
N ASN A 92 -2.95 -1.89 5.27
CA ASN A 92 -3.83 -2.77 6.07
C ASN A 92 -4.85 -1.94 6.87
N ILE A 93 -6.11 -2.32 6.74
CA ILE A 93 -7.26 -1.70 7.38
C ILE A 93 -7.88 -2.72 8.34
N ASN A 94 -7.93 -2.39 9.62
CA ASN A 94 -8.70 -3.11 10.62
C ASN A 94 -9.87 -2.19 11.02
N PRO A 95 -11.13 -2.64 11.07
CA PRO A 95 -12.23 -1.78 11.49
C PRO A 95 -12.08 -1.28 12.93
N ASN A 96 -11.27 -1.97 13.75
CA ASN A 96 -10.88 -1.56 15.10
C ASN A 96 -9.52 -0.80 15.13
N HIS A 97 -9.10 -0.20 14.02
CA HIS A 97 -8.11 0.87 14.06
C HIS A 97 -8.81 2.17 14.48
N GLY A 98 -8.30 2.80 15.54
CA GLY A 98 -8.57 4.20 15.83
C GLY A 98 -7.65 5.13 15.02
N GLY A 99 -7.61 6.40 15.40
CA GLY A 99 -6.71 7.37 14.77
C GLY A 99 -7.32 8.13 13.59
N TRP A 100 -8.65 8.27 13.58
CA TRP A 100 -9.39 9.00 12.56
C TRP A 100 -9.65 10.44 13.01
N LEU A 101 -9.98 11.29 12.05
CA LEU A 101 -10.49 12.63 12.32
C LEU A 101 -12.02 12.57 12.28
N TRP A 102 -12.61 11.96 13.31
CA TRP A 102 -14.06 11.96 13.49
C TRP A 102 -14.45 12.49 14.87
N PRO A 103 -15.01 13.70 14.98
CA PRO A 103 -15.45 14.25 16.26
C PRO A 103 -16.79 13.62 16.70
N SER A 104 -16.76 12.36 17.14
CA SER A 104 -17.81 11.74 17.96
C SER A 104 -17.28 11.40 19.35
N GLU A 105 -18.19 11.23 20.31
CA GLU A 105 -17.83 10.77 21.67
C GLU A 105 -17.20 9.36 21.66
N GLU A 106 -17.41 8.58 20.59
CA GLU A 106 -16.94 7.20 20.42
C GLU A 106 -15.41 7.13 20.24
N ASP A 107 -14.77 8.15 19.66
CA ASP A 107 -13.30 8.22 19.54
C ASP A 107 -12.58 8.38 20.91
N SER A 108 -13.35 8.61 21.99
CA SER A 108 -12.86 8.67 23.37
C SER A 108 -13.04 7.36 24.17
N ILE A 109 -13.72 6.34 23.62
CA ILE A 109 -14.07 5.10 24.34
C ILE A 109 -13.64 3.86 23.53
N PRO A 110 -12.73 3.02 24.05
CA PRO A 110 -12.37 1.76 23.40
C PRO A 110 -13.58 0.81 23.21
N PRO A 111 -13.66 0.05 22.09
CA PRO A 111 -12.67 -0.05 21.02
C PRO A 111 -12.78 1.09 20.00
N TYR A 112 -11.66 1.76 19.75
CA TYR A 112 -11.56 2.79 18.71
C TYR A 112 -11.76 2.15 17.33
N ALA A 113 -12.56 2.78 16.47
CA ALA A 113 -12.98 2.17 15.21
C ALA A 113 -13.06 3.17 14.06
N ILE A 114 -12.91 2.65 12.84
CA ILE A 114 -13.19 3.40 11.61
C ILE A 114 -14.71 3.51 11.45
N PRO A 115 -15.29 4.69 11.19
CA PRO A 115 -16.69 4.81 10.78
C PRO A 115 -16.99 3.91 9.57
N SER A 116 -18.15 3.24 9.56
CA SER A 116 -18.49 2.20 8.58
C SER A 116 -18.41 2.69 7.13
N GLU A 117 -18.79 3.94 6.89
CA GLU A 117 -18.84 4.58 5.58
C GLU A 117 -17.42 4.83 5.06
N ILE A 118 -16.51 5.23 5.96
CA ILE A 118 -15.10 5.48 5.66
C ILE A 118 -14.36 4.15 5.46
N CYS A 119 -14.61 3.15 6.31
CA CYS A 119 -14.08 1.81 6.10
C CYS A 119 -14.57 1.22 4.76
N SER A 120 -15.83 1.44 4.40
CA SER A 120 -16.43 0.95 3.15
C SER A 120 -15.89 1.63 1.88
N ASP A 121 -15.44 2.88 2.01
CA ASP A 121 -14.78 3.61 0.94
C ASP A 121 -13.32 3.21 0.72
N LEU A 122 -12.60 2.98 1.81
CA LEU A 122 -11.17 2.67 1.80
C LEU A 122 -10.87 1.19 1.56
N ALA A 123 -11.75 0.27 1.96
CA ALA A 123 -11.49 -1.17 1.92
C ALA A 123 -11.63 -1.78 0.52
N THR A 124 -10.69 -2.68 0.18
CA THR A 124 -10.76 -3.52 -1.01
C THR A 124 -11.85 -4.57 -0.91
N ARG A 125 -12.34 -5.00 -2.07
CA ARG A 125 -13.45 -5.95 -2.21
C ARG A 125 -13.02 -7.13 -3.05
N ASN A 126 -13.49 -8.34 -2.73
CA ASN A 126 -13.22 -9.51 -3.55
C ASN A 126 -14.07 -9.52 -4.82
N THR A 127 -13.93 -10.54 -5.67
CA THR A 127 -14.70 -10.66 -6.91
C THR A 127 -16.21 -10.78 -6.71
N SER A 128 -16.70 -11.03 -5.49
CA SER A 128 -18.13 -11.00 -5.11
C SER A 128 -18.62 -9.63 -4.59
N GLY A 129 -17.75 -8.63 -4.43
CA GLY A 129 -18.09 -7.30 -3.89
C GLY A 129 -18.09 -7.19 -2.35
N ASN A 130 -17.89 -8.31 -1.66
CA ASN A 130 -17.68 -8.34 -0.21
C ASN A 130 -16.30 -7.79 0.14
N PHE A 131 -16.09 -7.27 1.37
CA PHE A 131 -14.76 -6.83 1.79
C PHE A 131 -13.74 -7.98 1.72
N TYR A 132 -12.62 -7.72 1.04
CA TYR A 132 -11.52 -8.66 0.93
C TYR A 132 -10.63 -8.55 2.16
N TYR A 133 -10.38 -9.69 2.82
CA TYR A 133 -9.51 -9.75 4.00
C TYR A 133 -8.38 -10.76 3.80
N VAL A 134 -7.33 -10.66 4.62
CA VAL A 134 -6.40 -11.76 4.90
C VAL A 134 -6.37 -11.93 6.40
N ASN A 135 -6.51 -13.17 6.86
CA ASN A 135 -6.40 -13.45 8.28
C ASN A 135 -4.95 -13.27 8.72
N ASN A 136 -4.73 -12.49 9.78
CA ASN A 136 -3.42 -12.39 10.40
C ASN A 136 -3.04 -13.71 11.12
N ILE A 137 -1.83 -13.76 11.68
CA ILE A 137 -1.31 -14.95 12.39
C ILE A 137 -2.16 -15.39 13.61
N PHE A 138 -3.12 -14.58 14.05
CA PHE A 138 -4.05 -14.88 15.13
C PHE A 138 -5.46 -15.27 14.64
N GLY A 139 -5.68 -15.34 13.33
CA GLY A 139 -6.98 -15.65 12.72
C GLY A 139 -7.95 -14.46 12.62
N ASN A 140 -7.51 -13.23 12.92
CA ASN A 140 -8.36 -12.04 12.80
C ASN A 140 -8.27 -11.48 11.36
N PRO A 141 -9.40 -11.08 10.74
CA PRO A 141 -9.42 -10.53 9.39
C PRO A 141 -8.78 -9.14 9.33
N LEU A 142 -7.81 -8.96 8.44
CA LEU A 142 -7.25 -7.66 8.05
C LEU A 142 -7.73 -7.33 6.63
N PHE A 143 -8.47 -6.24 6.47
CA PHE A 143 -8.83 -5.71 5.15
C PHE A 143 -7.66 -4.94 4.55
N HIS A 144 -7.73 -4.63 3.25
CA HIS A 144 -6.68 -3.86 2.58
C HIS A 144 -7.21 -2.56 2.02
N ALA A 145 -6.34 -1.57 1.91
CA ALA A 145 -6.66 -0.27 1.38
C ALA A 145 -6.65 -0.21 -0.15
N ALA A 146 -7.60 0.54 -0.69
CA ALA A 146 -7.61 1.02 -2.06
C ALA A 146 -6.47 2.04 -2.26
N VAL A 147 -5.27 1.60 -2.64
CA VAL A 147 -4.10 2.49 -2.81
C VAL A 147 -4.29 3.60 -3.86
N ASN A 148 -5.27 3.47 -4.76
CA ASN A 148 -5.64 4.53 -5.70
C ASN A 148 -6.57 5.60 -5.10
N ASN A 149 -7.18 5.33 -3.94
CA ASN A 149 -8.11 6.26 -3.28
C ASN A 149 -7.32 7.43 -2.66
N GLU A 150 -7.63 8.66 -3.07
CA GLU A 150 -6.98 9.86 -2.54
C GLU A 150 -7.28 10.10 -1.06
N ASN A 151 -8.37 9.52 -0.51
CA ASN A 151 -8.64 9.53 0.94
C ASN A 151 -7.56 8.73 1.68
N TRP A 152 -7.15 7.58 1.15
CA TRP A 152 -6.12 6.73 1.76
C TRP A 152 -4.72 7.35 1.70
N ILE A 153 -4.36 7.97 0.57
CA ILE A 153 -3.10 8.71 0.44
C ILE A 153 -3.07 9.88 1.43
N SER A 154 -4.17 10.62 1.58
CA SER A 154 -4.28 11.70 2.58
C SER A 154 -4.11 11.19 4.02
N TYR A 155 -4.67 10.03 4.37
CA TYR A 155 -4.47 9.39 5.68
C TYR A 155 -2.98 9.04 5.93
N CYS A 156 -2.32 8.41 4.96
CA CYS A 156 -0.91 8.04 5.06
C CYS A 156 -0.01 9.27 5.22
N LEU A 157 -0.24 10.32 4.42
CA LEU A 157 0.52 11.56 4.50
C LEU A 157 0.28 12.32 5.80
N TRP A 158 -0.95 12.30 6.35
CA TRP A 158 -1.22 12.95 7.62
C TRP A 158 -0.42 12.33 8.77
N TRP A 159 -0.46 10.99 8.90
CA TRP A 159 0.34 10.29 9.91
C TRP A 159 1.85 10.49 9.72
N ALA A 160 2.31 10.57 8.48
CA ALA A 160 3.71 10.84 8.16
C ALA A 160 4.13 12.25 8.61
N TYR A 161 3.36 13.28 8.26
CA TYR A 161 3.66 14.67 8.62
C TYR A 161 3.60 14.86 10.14
N ARG A 162 2.56 14.36 10.82
CA ARG A 162 2.42 14.47 12.29
C ARG A 162 3.59 13.84 13.04
N GLN A 163 4.09 12.69 12.58
CA GLN A 163 5.26 12.06 13.20
C GLN A 163 6.54 12.87 12.96
N ALA A 164 6.72 13.43 11.76
CA ALA A 164 7.86 14.28 11.44
C ALA A 164 7.85 15.62 12.22
N GLU A 165 6.68 16.27 12.34
CA GLU A 165 6.48 17.47 13.17
C GLU A 165 6.87 17.24 14.64
N ARG A 166 6.60 16.04 15.16
CA ARG A 166 6.95 15.61 16.53
C ARG A 166 8.38 15.06 16.66
N GLY A 167 9.22 15.24 15.64
CA GLY A 167 10.65 14.96 15.74
C GLY A 167 11.10 13.57 15.26
N ALA A 168 10.23 12.75 14.67
CA ALA A 168 10.67 11.58 13.93
C ALA A 168 11.50 12.03 12.71
N LYS A 169 12.73 11.49 12.57
CA LYS A 169 13.64 11.83 11.46
C LYS A 169 13.71 10.74 10.38
N SER A 170 13.02 9.62 10.60
CA SER A 170 12.78 8.59 9.60
C SER A 170 11.31 8.14 9.64
N LEU A 171 10.80 7.58 8.54
CA LEU A 171 9.42 7.13 8.37
C LEU A 171 9.35 5.81 7.58
N GLU A 172 8.83 4.75 8.20
CA GLU A 172 8.57 3.44 7.58
C GLU A 172 7.12 3.30 7.10
N PHE A 173 6.92 2.99 5.82
CA PHE A 173 5.61 2.72 5.21
C PHE A 173 5.39 1.22 4.96
N ASP A 174 4.38 0.62 5.58
CA ASP A 174 4.19 -0.85 5.60
C ASP A 174 3.25 -1.39 4.49
N GLU A 175 3.69 -2.46 3.81
CA GLU A 175 2.91 -3.39 2.97
C GLU A 175 2.14 -2.83 1.73
N VAL A 176 2.60 -1.74 1.12
CA VAL A 176 1.97 -1.01 -0.03
C VAL A 176 1.48 -1.85 -1.24
N SER A 177 1.79 -3.14 -1.37
CA SER A 177 1.04 -3.99 -2.31
C SER A 177 -0.46 -4.08 -2.03
N GLY A 178 -0.91 -4.08 -0.78
CA GLY A 178 -2.17 -4.73 -0.41
C GLY A 178 -2.05 -6.25 -0.50
N ALA A 179 -2.66 -7.00 0.42
CA ALA A 179 -2.40 -8.43 0.49
C ALA A 179 -3.18 -9.25 -0.54
N TYR A 180 -2.77 -9.16 -1.81
CA TYR A 180 -3.11 -10.15 -2.83
C TYR A 180 -2.73 -11.56 -2.34
N SER A 181 -3.67 -12.49 -2.49
CA SER A 181 -3.54 -13.90 -2.13
C SER A 181 -4.19 -14.71 -3.23
N TYR A 182 -3.41 -15.60 -3.81
CA TYR A 182 -3.83 -16.51 -4.86
C TYR A 182 -3.71 -17.95 -4.36
N ALA A 183 -4.50 -18.86 -4.94
CA ALA A 183 -4.17 -20.28 -4.97
C ALA A 183 -3.70 -20.66 -6.40
N PHE A 184 -2.58 -21.38 -6.51
CA PHE A 184 -2.11 -21.96 -7.79
C PHE A 184 -2.60 -23.41 -7.99
N SER A 185 -3.46 -23.92 -7.10
CA SER A 185 -4.01 -25.28 -7.19
C SER A 185 -5.42 -25.34 -6.63
N ASP A 186 -6.24 -26.18 -7.25
CA ASP A 186 -7.61 -26.51 -6.79
C ASP A 186 -7.64 -27.26 -5.44
N SER A 187 -6.46 -27.58 -4.88
CA SER A 187 -6.26 -28.38 -3.67
C SER A 187 -6.08 -27.55 -2.39
N ALA A 188 -5.72 -26.27 -2.50
CA ALA A 188 -5.98 -25.33 -1.43
C ALA A 188 -7.46 -24.96 -1.56
N LEU A 189 -8.32 -25.39 -0.63
CA LEU A 189 -9.72 -24.98 -0.62
C LEU A 189 -9.76 -23.45 -0.73
N PRO A 190 -10.29 -22.87 -1.82
CA PRO A 190 -10.45 -21.43 -1.86
C PRO A 190 -11.37 -21.07 -0.70
N ASP A 191 -11.01 -20.05 0.07
CA ASP A 191 -11.95 -19.47 1.02
C ASP A 191 -13.11 -18.94 0.19
N THR A 192 -14.23 -19.66 0.18
CA THR A 192 -15.38 -19.34 -0.68
C THR A 192 -16.09 -18.08 -0.22
N ALA A 193 -15.80 -17.58 0.98
CA ALA A 193 -16.20 -16.26 1.44
C ALA A 193 -15.23 -15.14 0.95
N ASN A 194 -14.03 -15.50 0.50
CA ASN A 194 -12.95 -14.59 0.15
C ASN A 194 -12.18 -15.00 -1.14
N PRO A 195 -12.86 -15.03 -2.32
CA PRO A 195 -12.30 -15.50 -3.58
C PRO A 195 -11.26 -14.54 -4.20
N ASN A 196 -9.98 -14.93 -4.09
CA ASN A 196 -8.78 -14.31 -4.68
C ASN A 196 -8.65 -12.78 -4.46
N ASP A 197 -7.69 -12.17 -5.15
CA ASP A 197 -7.26 -10.77 -5.06
C ASP A 197 -8.36 -9.71 -4.79
N GLY A 198 -8.00 -8.67 -4.02
CA GLY A 198 -8.86 -7.51 -3.76
C GLY A 198 -8.93 -6.53 -4.94
N TYR A 199 -10.12 -6.37 -5.50
CA TYR A 199 -10.49 -5.42 -6.55
C TYR A 199 -11.44 -4.34 -6.00
N ASP A 200 -10.87 -3.20 -5.57
CA ASP A 200 -11.65 -2.03 -5.13
C ASP A 200 -12.12 -1.14 -6.30
N ASP A 201 -13.16 -0.34 -6.07
CA ASP A 201 -13.79 0.43 -7.13
C ASP A 201 -12.90 1.58 -7.67
N TYR A 202 -11.92 2.09 -6.90
CA TYR A 202 -10.95 3.07 -7.39
C TYR A 202 -9.93 2.42 -8.33
N ALA A 203 -9.41 1.24 -7.96
CA ALA A 203 -8.53 0.46 -8.81
C ALA A 203 -9.24 -0.04 -10.07
N LEU A 204 -10.52 -0.40 -10.00
CA LEU A 204 -11.31 -0.78 -11.17
C LEU A 204 -11.69 0.40 -12.06
N GLY A 205 -11.80 1.61 -11.51
CA GLY A 205 -12.30 2.79 -12.23
C GLY A 205 -13.81 2.95 -12.20
N THR A 206 -14.49 2.27 -11.27
CA THR A 206 -15.94 2.27 -11.06
C THR A 206 -16.37 3.12 -9.84
N ALA A 207 -15.42 3.68 -9.07
CA ALA A 207 -15.70 4.59 -7.98
C ALA A 207 -16.23 5.95 -8.49
N ASN A 208 -17.56 6.11 -8.54
CA ASN A 208 -18.19 7.39 -8.83
C ASN A 208 -17.97 8.36 -7.66
N PHE A 209 -17.15 9.39 -7.87
CA PHE A 209 -16.81 10.40 -6.86
C PHE A 209 -17.99 11.23 -6.39
N CYS A 210 -19.06 11.36 -7.18
CA CYS A 210 -20.28 12.05 -6.77
C CYS A 210 -21.06 11.30 -5.67
N ARG A 211 -20.66 10.07 -5.32
CA ARG A 211 -21.26 9.25 -4.24
C ARG A 211 -20.28 8.86 -3.12
N ARG A 212 -19.08 9.44 -3.10
CA ARG A 212 -17.95 8.99 -2.25
C ARG A 212 -17.60 10.05 -1.18
N PRO A 213 -17.36 9.66 0.08
CA PRO A 213 -17.15 10.63 1.17
C PRO A 213 -15.87 11.47 0.96
N GLY A 214 -15.98 12.78 1.22
CA GLY A 214 -14.99 13.80 0.90
C GLY A 214 -13.80 13.95 1.86
N VAL A 215 -13.38 12.91 2.58
CA VAL A 215 -12.46 13.04 3.74
C VAL A 215 -11.09 13.61 3.38
N ILE A 216 -10.68 14.70 4.03
CA ILE A 216 -9.30 15.22 4.04
C ILE A 216 -8.78 15.15 5.47
N PHE A 217 -7.71 14.38 5.73
CA PHE A 217 -7.14 14.26 7.07
C PHE A 217 -6.37 15.51 7.56
N PHE A 218 -6.34 16.60 6.79
CA PHE A 218 -5.72 17.87 7.19
C PHE A 218 -6.74 18.95 7.60
N ALA A 219 -8.03 18.59 7.66
CA ALA A 219 -9.13 19.49 8.01
C ALA A 219 -10.22 18.69 8.74
N ASP A 220 -11.29 19.39 9.14
CA ASP A 220 -12.56 18.73 9.46
C ASP A 220 -13.09 17.94 8.25
N LEU A 221 -14.09 17.10 8.48
CA LEU A 221 -14.81 16.40 7.42
C LEU A 221 -15.48 17.41 6.48
N ASP A 222 -14.86 17.66 5.34
CA ASP A 222 -15.53 18.29 4.20
C ASP A 222 -16.78 17.47 3.85
N SER A 223 -17.88 18.16 3.57
CA SER A 223 -19.21 17.54 3.41
C SER A 223 -19.23 16.45 2.33
N ALA A 224 -20.20 15.53 2.42
CA ALA A 224 -20.48 14.62 1.32
C ALA A 224 -20.70 15.38 0.00
N PRO A 225 -20.42 14.76 -1.17
CA PRO A 225 -20.69 15.39 -2.46
C PRO A 225 -22.13 15.89 -2.54
N GLN A 226 -22.30 17.11 -3.01
CA GLN A 226 -23.58 17.83 -2.99
C GLN A 226 -23.71 18.73 -4.21
N VAL A 227 -24.95 18.92 -4.69
CA VAL A 227 -25.22 19.95 -5.68
C VAL A 227 -25.31 21.29 -4.95
N VAL A 228 -24.33 22.16 -5.17
CA VAL A 228 -24.24 23.49 -4.53
C VAL A 228 -25.02 24.56 -5.29
N TYR A 229 -25.36 24.30 -6.56
CA TYR A 229 -26.21 25.17 -7.36
C TYR A 229 -26.81 24.39 -8.52
N ALA A 230 -28.10 24.57 -8.79
CA ALA A 230 -28.72 24.21 -10.06
C ALA A 230 -29.71 25.30 -10.49
N SER A 231 -29.89 25.45 -11.80
CA SER A 231 -30.82 26.42 -12.38
C SER A 231 -32.30 26.01 -12.28
N ALA A 232 -32.62 24.83 -11.72
CA ALA A 232 -34.00 24.35 -11.61
C ALA A 232 -34.28 23.47 -10.39
N GLU A 233 -35.46 23.67 -9.79
CA GLU A 233 -36.03 22.86 -8.71
C GLU A 233 -37.47 22.45 -9.08
N GLY A 234 -37.65 21.18 -9.49
CA GLY A 234 -38.96 20.58 -9.75
C GLY A 234 -39.32 19.55 -8.68
N THR A 235 -40.60 19.45 -8.31
CA THR A 235 -41.06 18.43 -7.35
C THR A 235 -40.88 17.03 -7.93
N GLY A 236 -39.92 16.27 -7.42
CA GLY A 236 -39.58 14.92 -7.90
C GLY A 236 -38.51 14.86 -8.99
N THR A 237 -37.88 16.00 -9.34
CA THR A 237 -36.79 16.09 -10.31
C THR A 237 -35.68 16.99 -9.77
N THR A 238 -35.31 16.80 -8.49
CA THR A 238 -34.38 17.69 -7.78
C THR A 238 -32.93 17.47 -8.24
N PRO A 239 -32.02 18.44 -8.04
CA PRO A 239 -30.67 18.35 -8.59
C PRO A 239 -29.83 17.18 -8.06
N GLU A 240 -30.09 16.74 -6.82
CA GLU A 240 -29.38 15.62 -6.19
C GLU A 240 -29.62 14.30 -6.91
N LEU A 241 -30.75 14.17 -7.62
CA LEU A 241 -31.08 13.01 -8.45
C LEU A 241 -30.18 12.87 -9.68
N ALA A 242 -29.37 13.88 -10.03
CA ALA A 242 -28.34 13.74 -11.06
C ALA A 242 -27.08 13.02 -10.55
N ILE A 243 -26.97 12.73 -9.24
CA ILE A 243 -25.77 12.14 -8.64
C ILE A 243 -26.08 11.02 -7.63
N ASP A 244 -27.32 10.54 -7.57
CA ASP A 244 -27.76 9.58 -6.55
C ASP A 244 -27.43 8.12 -6.89
N GLY A 245 -27.01 7.84 -8.12
CA GLY A 245 -26.64 6.54 -8.64
C GLY A 245 -27.80 5.69 -9.14
N ASP A 246 -29.01 6.23 -9.23
CA ASP A 246 -30.20 5.58 -9.75
C ASP A 246 -30.61 6.18 -11.10
N PHE A 247 -30.17 5.50 -12.18
CA PHE A 247 -30.51 5.84 -13.56
C PHE A 247 -32.02 5.90 -13.89
N SER A 248 -32.91 5.49 -12.98
CA SER A 248 -34.35 5.66 -13.13
C SER A 248 -34.89 7.00 -12.62
N THR A 249 -34.10 7.73 -11.82
CA THR A 249 -34.37 9.11 -11.41
C THR A 249 -33.71 10.11 -12.38
N ARG A 250 -33.88 11.41 -12.14
CA ARG A 250 -33.22 12.51 -12.87
C ARG A 250 -33.43 13.88 -12.24
N TRP A 251 -32.43 14.74 -12.40
CA TRP A 251 -32.65 16.18 -12.41
C TRP A 251 -33.29 16.61 -13.73
N SER A 252 -34.27 17.52 -13.69
CA SER A 252 -34.84 18.15 -14.88
C SER A 252 -34.66 19.67 -14.79
N SER A 253 -34.11 20.28 -15.84
CA SER A 253 -33.95 21.72 -15.94
C SER A 253 -35.27 22.45 -16.26
N PHE A 254 -35.30 23.78 -16.14
CA PHE A 254 -36.43 24.59 -16.62
C PHE A 254 -36.37 24.81 -18.16
N GLN A 255 -37.20 25.73 -18.67
CA GLN A 255 -37.26 26.09 -20.10
C GLN A 255 -35.89 26.61 -20.61
N PRO A 256 -35.59 26.56 -21.92
CA PRO A 256 -34.26 26.92 -22.43
C PRO A 256 -33.89 28.40 -22.21
N ASP A 257 -33.10 28.67 -21.16
CA ASP A 257 -32.58 30.01 -20.83
C ASP A 257 -31.13 30.01 -20.27
N GLY A 258 -30.38 28.92 -20.49
CA GLY A 258 -29.01 28.75 -19.98
C GLY A 258 -28.98 27.96 -18.68
N GLN A 259 -29.10 26.64 -18.79
CA GLN A 259 -29.23 25.71 -17.68
C GLN A 259 -27.85 25.26 -17.17
N THR A 260 -27.72 25.05 -15.86
CA THR A 260 -26.48 24.62 -15.24
C THR A 260 -26.72 23.84 -13.95
N LEU A 261 -25.82 22.89 -13.68
CA LEU A 261 -25.76 22.11 -12.44
C LEU A 261 -24.31 22.08 -11.96
N THR A 262 -24.07 22.46 -10.70
CA THR A 262 -22.74 22.56 -10.09
C THR A 262 -22.64 21.59 -8.92
N VAL A 263 -21.72 20.64 -9.01
CA VAL A 263 -21.44 19.65 -7.96
C VAL A 263 -20.17 20.07 -7.22
N ASP A 264 -20.24 20.13 -5.89
CA ASP A 264 -19.06 20.09 -5.03
C ASP A 264 -18.85 18.63 -4.59
N LEU A 265 -17.65 18.10 -4.82
CA LEU A 265 -17.26 16.72 -4.49
C LEU A 265 -16.84 16.55 -3.02
N GLY A 266 -17.07 17.55 -2.18
CA GLY A 266 -16.57 17.64 -0.81
C GLY A 266 -15.10 18.02 -0.79
N ARG A 267 -14.23 17.34 -1.55
CA ARG A 267 -12.80 17.64 -1.66
C ARG A 267 -12.29 17.62 -3.10
N SER A 268 -11.07 18.11 -3.29
CA SER A 268 -10.37 17.93 -4.56
C SER A 268 -10.12 16.44 -4.87
N ARG A 269 -10.51 16.03 -6.08
CA ARG A 269 -10.41 14.69 -6.66
C ARG A 269 -9.69 14.73 -8.00
N ARG A 270 -9.01 13.64 -8.39
CA ARG A 270 -8.38 13.48 -9.71
C ARG A 270 -9.38 12.93 -10.72
N ILE A 271 -10.04 13.81 -11.49
CA ILE A 271 -11.02 13.42 -12.51
C ILE A 271 -10.29 13.00 -13.79
N CYS A 272 -10.61 11.81 -14.30
CA CYS A 272 -10.09 11.24 -15.56
C CYS A 272 -11.19 10.81 -16.54
N GLN A 273 -12.41 10.58 -16.06
CA GLN A 273 -13.58 10.30 -16.89
C GLN A 273 -14.79 11.08 -16.35
N ILE A 274 -15.51 11.72 -17.27
CA ILE A 274 -16.81 12.34 -17.03
C ILE A 274 -17.84 11.51 -17.79
N TYR A 275 -18.87 11.06 -17.09
CA TYR A 275 -19.93 10.24 -17.65
C TYR A 275 -21.29 10.91 -17.37
N LEU A 276 -22.09 11.07 -18.41
CA LEU A 276 -23.40 11.70 -18.40
C LEU A 276 -24.42 10.72 -19.00
N ALA A 277 -25.45 10.39 -18.24
CA ALA A 277 -26.67 9.79 -18.75
C ALA A 277 -27.80 10.82 -18.67
N PHE A 278 -28.41 11.11 -19.81
CA PHE A 278 -29.54 12.00 -19.97
C PHE A 278 -30.86 11.21 -19.98
N GLY A 279 -31.93 11.85 -19.52
CA GLY A 279 -33.29 11.30 -19.49
C GLY A 279 -33.99 11.36 -20.86
N ASP A 280 -35.26 11.77 -20.86
CA ASP A 280 -36.05 11.93 -22.09
C ASP A 280 -35.65 13.21 -22.84
N VAL A 281 -35.22 14.26 -22.11
CA VAL A 281 -34.77 15.55 -22.67
C VAL A 281 -33.24 15.58 -22.78
N VAL A 282 -32.73 15.20 -23.94
CA VAL A 282 -31.29 15.27 -24.27
C VAL A 282 -30.95 16.67 -24.79
N PRO A 283 -30.02 17.42 -24.15
CA PRO A 283 -29.53 18.70 -24.67
C PRO A 283 -28.69 18.48 -25.93
N ARG A 284 -28.82 19.36 -26.91
CA ARG A 284 -28.07 19.29 -28.18
C ARG A 284 -26.69 19.92 -28.03
N GLU A 285 -26.57 20.97 -27.24
CA GLU A 285 -25.29 21.60 -26.92
C GLU A 285 -25.04 21.57 -25.41
N PHE A 286 -23.84 21.16 -24.97
CA PHE A 286 -23.44 21.26 -23.57
C PHE A 286 -21.92 21.28 -23.39
N SER A 287 -21.47 21.71 -22.22
CA SER A 287 -20.10 21.55 -21.74
C SER A 287 -20.06 21.18 -20.26
N VAL A 288 -18.98 20.51 -19.84
CA VAL A 288 -18.62 20.28 -18.44
C VAL A 288 -17.29 20.95 -18.17
N GLN A 289 -17.23 21.73 -17.08
CA GLN A 289 -16.07 22.51 -16.64
C GLN A 289 -15.69 22.15 -15.21
N PHE A 290 -14.44 22.43 -14.84
CA PHE A 290 -13.97 22.32 -13.45
C PHE A 290 -13.58 23.68 -12.88
N TRP A 291 -13.59 23.80 -11.56
CA TRP A 291 -13.10 24.98 -10.85
C TRP A 291 -11.63 24.81 -10.47
N ASP A 292 -10.76 25.73 -10.91
CA ASP A 292 -9.32 25.71 -10.63
C ASP A 292 -8.93 26.32 -9.26
N GLY A 293 -9.90 26.88 -8.54
CA GLY A 293 -9.70 27.65 -7.31
C GLY A 293 -10.10 29.13 -7.45
N ALA A 294 -10.05 29.68 -8.67
CA ALA A 294 -10.37 31.08 -8.98
C ALA A 294 -11.26 31.26 -10.23
N HIS A 295 -11.26 30.33 -11.18
CA HIS A 295 -12.02 30.39 -12.42
C HIS A 295 -12.55 29.01 -12.84
N TRP A 296 -13.57 29.03 -13.71
CA TRP A 296 -14.04 27.85 -14.42
C TRP A 296 -13.15 27.60 -15.65
N GLN A 297 -12.70 26.36 -15.82
CA GLN A 297 -11.84 25.91 -16.91
C GLN A 297 -12.48 24.74 -17.65
N ASP A 298 -12.25 24.66 -18.96
CA ASP A 298 -12.58 23.47 -19.75
C ASP A 298 -11.57 22.36 -19.45
N PHE A 299 -12.03 21.11 -19.47
CA PHE A 299 -11.14 19.95 -19.46
C PHE A 299 -10.34 19.86 -20.77
N SER A 300 -9.26 19.06 -20.77
CA SER A 300 -8.45 18.75 -21.93
C SER A 300 -8.55 17.26 -22.25
N PRO A 301 -9.03 16.83 -23.44
CA PRO A 301 -9.83 17.62 -24.38
C PRO A 301 -11.15 18.11 -23.73
N PRO A 302 -11.81 19.13 -24.30
CA PRO A 302 -13.07 19.65 -23.76
C PRO A 302 -14.16 18.59 -23.63
N ALA A 303 -14.74 18.48 -22.43
CA ALA A 303 -15.88 17.62 -22.14
C ALA A 303 -17.19 18.27 -22.60
N ALA A 304 -17.33 18.45 -23.93
CA ALA A 304 -18.40 19.21 -24.55
C ALA A 304 -18.87 18.58 -25.87
N ASP A 305 -20.10 18.93 -26.28
CA ASP A 305 -20.62 18.65 -27.62
C ASP A 305 -21.62 19.74 -28.04
N THR A 306 -21.71 20.02 -29.34
CA THR A 306 -22.59 21.06 -29.92
C THR A 306 -23.71 20.49 -30.81
N THR A 307 -23.73 19.16 -30.95
CA THR A 307 -24.58 18.38 -31.85
C THR A 307 -25.06 17.07 -31.20
N ASN A 308 -25.09 17.03 -29.87
CA ASN A 308 -25.43 15.82 -29.13
C ASN A 308 -26.84 15.33 -29.45
N SER A 309 -26.95 14.01 -29.58
CA SER A 309 -28.19 13.27 -29.81
C SER A 309 -28.19 11.91 -29.11
N GLN A 310 -27.18 11.65 -28.28
CA GLN A 310 -27.02 10.41 -27.53
C GLN A 310 -27.44 10.65 -26.07
N GLN A 311 -28.18 9.69 -25.50
CA GLN A 311 -28.55 9.70 -24.08
C GLN A 311 -27.34 9.47 -23.17
N ILE A 312 -26.33 8.70 -23.62
CA ILE A 312 -25.10 8.46 -22.84
C ILE A 312 -23.93 9.17 -23.52
N ARG A 313 -23.16 9.91 -22.72
CA ARG A 313 -21.94 10.59 -23.14
C ARG A 313 -20.83 10.37 -22.12
N SER A 314 -19.70 9.88 -22.61
CA SER A 314 -18.51 9.59 -21.81
C SER A 314 -17.32 10.32 -22.43
N PHE A 315 -16.59 11.06 -21.60
CA PHE A 315 -15.40 11.81 -21.99
C PHE A 315 -14.22 11.33 -21.14
N LEU A 316 -13.18 10.79 -21.79
CA LEU A 316 -11.87 10.69 -21.17
C LEU A 316 -11.19 12.05 -21.22
N VAL A 317 -10.62 12.46 -20.10
CA VAL A 317 -9.91 13.73 -19.94
C VAL A 317 -8.50 13.50 -19.39
N GLU A 318 -7.60 14.44 -19.63
CA GLU A 318 -6.36 14.58 -18.88
C GLU A 318 -6.67 14.73 -17.39
N GLN A 319 -5.84 14.13 -16.55
CA GLN A 319 -6.12 14.00 -15.12
C GLN A 319 -6.13 15.38 -14.45
N GLN A 320 -7.31 15.83 -14.04
CA GLN A 320 -7.49 17.15 -13.41
C GLN A 320 -7.86 17.04 -11.94
N TRP A 321 -7.20 17.81 -11.08
CA TRP A 321 -7.61 18.02 -9.70
C TRP A 321 -8.73 19.06 -9.62
N ALA A 322 -9.90 18.68 -9.11
CA ALA A 322 -11.03 19.59 -8.94
C ALA A 322 -11.85 19.23 -7.70
N LYS A 323 -12.27 20.24 -6.92
CA LYS A 323 -13.31 20.11 -5.87
C LYS A 323 -14.71 20.32 -6.44
N MET A 324 -14.87 21.27 -7.37
CA MET A 324 -16.16 21.55 -8.01
C MET A 324 -16.10 21.31 -9.52
N ILE A 325 -17.20 20.78 -10.05
CA ILE A 325 -17.48 20.71 -11.49
C ILE A 325 -18.83 21.37 -11.81
N ARG A 326 -19.02 21.76 -13.07
CA ARG A 326 -20.25 22.37 -13.54
C ARG A 326 -20.61 21.91 -14.94
N PHE A 327 -21.82 21.38 -15.08
CA PHE A 327 -22.49 21.16 -16.36
C PHE A 327 -23.19 22.45 -16.83
N ILE A 328 -23.16 22.75 -18.12
CA ILE A 328 -23.74 23.95 -18.73
C ILE A 328 -24.37 23.60 -20.08
N THR A 329 -25.56 24.13 -20.38
CA THR A 329 -26.22 24.00 -21.69
C THR A 329 -27.11 25.21 -21.98
N PRO A 330 -27.24 25.69 -23.24
CA PRO A 330 -28.27 26.66 -23.62
C PRO A 330 -29.67 26.04 -23.74
N ASP A 331 -29.77 24.72 -23.89
CA ASP A 331 -31.02 23.99 -24.08
C ASP A 331 -31.67 23.63 -22.72
N SER A 332 -32.84 22.96 -22.74
CA SER A 332 -33.29 22.18 -21.59
C SER A 332 -32.56 20.83 -21.55
N ALA A 333 -32.35 20.29 -20.36
CA ALA A 333 -31.73 18.99 -20.14
C ALA A 333 -32.40 18.23 -19.00
N GLU A 334 -32.45 16.92 -19.13
CA GLU A 334 -32.66 15.99 -18.03
C GLU A 334 -31.40 15.16 -17.82
N ILE A 335 -30.79 15.21 -16.64
CA ILE A 335 -29.63 14.39 -16.28
C ILE A 335 -30.12 13.32 -15.31
N SER A 336 -30.14 12.07 -15.76
CA SER A 336 -30.36 10.92 -14.90
C SER A 336 -29.13 10.61 -14.06
N GLU A 337 -27.92 10.67 -14.62
CA GLU A 337 -26.69 10.46 -13.85
C GLU A 337 -25.52 11.29 -14.40
N LEU A 338 -24.79 11.93 -13.49
CA LEU A 338 -23.51 12.62 -13.69
C LEU A 338 -22.48 11.94 -12.79
N GLN A 339 -21.65 11.11 -13.41
CA GLN A 339 -20.67 10.28 -12.70
C GLN A 339 -19.25 10.72 -13.05
N LEU A 340 -18.40 10.81 -12.03
CA LEU A 340 -17.01 11.22 -12.15
C LEU A 340 -16.09 10.12 -11.64
N PHE A 341 -15.07 9.77 -12.41
CA PHE A 341 -14.15 8.68 -12.08
C PHE A 341 -12.69 9.11 -12.21
N GLY A 342 -11.84 8.50 -11.39
CA GLY A 342 -10.39 8.68 -11.43
C GLY A 342 -9.66 7.76 -12.40
N ASP A 343 -8.35 7.63 -12.21
CA ASP A 343 -7.45 6.85 -13.06
C ASP A 343 -7.45 5.35 -12.68
N GLY A 344 -8.58 4.69 -12.91
CA GLY A 344 -8.75 3.26 -12.68
C GLY A 344 -8.51 2.40 -13.93
N PHE A 345 -8.66 1.08 -13.77
CA PHE A 345 -8.38 0.12 -14.84
C PHE A 345 -9.27 0.31 -16.06
N ARG A 346 -10.56 0.63 -15.88
CA ARG A 346 -11.45 0.99 -16.99
C ARG A 346 -10.90 2.16 -17.81
N GLN A 347 -10.42 3.22 -17.16
CA GLN A 347 -9.85 4.38 -17.85
C GLN A 347 -8.50 4.05 -18.50
N TYR A 348 -7.68 3.19 -17.88
CA TYR A 348 -6.46 2.65 -18.49
C TYR A 348 -6.77 1.88 -19.79
N LEU A 349 -7.78 1.01 -19.80
CA LEU A 349 -8.21 0.27 -20.99
C LEU A 349 -8.76 1.21 -22.07
N LEU A 350 -9.64 2.13 -21.70
CA LEU A 350 -10.22 3.10 -22.65
C LEU A 350 -9.13 3.98 -23.29
N ARG A 351 -8.13 4.45 -22.53
CA ARG A 351 -6.98 5.18 -23.12
C ARG A 351 -6.21 4.28 -24.10
N ARG A 352 -5.74 3.11 -23.63
CA ARG A 352 -4.90 2.20 -24.41
C ARG A 352 -5.53 1.76 -25.74
N PHE A 353 -6.82 1.45 -25.73
CA PHE A 353 -7.50 0.90 -26.90
C PHE A 353 -8.26 1.96 -27.70
N CYS A 354 -9.06 2.82 -27.05
CA CYS A 354 -9.85 3.81 -27.77
C CYS A 354 -9.04 5.04 -28.17
N THR A 355 -8.21 5.59 -27.27
CA THR A 355 -7.39 6.77 -27.57
C THR A 355 -6.16 6.38 -28.40
N ASP A 356 -5.33 5.45 -27.91
CA ASP A 356 -4.02 5.18 -28.50
C ASP A 356 -4.09 4.23 -29.72
N SER A 357 -5.09 3.34 -29.75
CA SER A 357 -5.25 2.31 -30.81
C SER A 357 -6.48 2.51 -31.71
N GLY A 358 -7.25 3.58 -31.52
CA GLY A 358 -8.39 3.96 -32.37
C GLY A 358 -9.60 3.02 -32.34
N TRP A 359 -9.79 2.26 -31.25
CA TRP A 359 -11.04 1.51 -31.01
C TRP A 359 -12.16 2.48 -30.61
N THR A 360 -13.42 2.04 -30.66
CA THR A 360 -14.55 2.73 -30.00
C THR A 360 -14.95 2.00 -28.73
N ALA A 361 -15.77 2.61 -27.87
CA ALA A 361 -16.31 1.94 -26.68
C ALA A 361 -17.27 0.77 -27.01
N THR A 362 -17.66 0.62 -28.28
CA THR A 362 -18.52 -0.42 -28.85
C THR A 362 -17.82 -1.22 -29.96
N ASP A 363 -16.48 -1.20 -29.99
CA ASP A 363 -15.70 -1.91 -31.00
C ASP A 363 -15.90 -3.43 -30.88
N PRO A 364 -16.24 -4.18 -31.95
CA PRO A 364 -16.47 -5.62 -31.89
C PRO A 364 -15.21 -6.43 -31.50
N ARG A 365 -14.03 -5.81 -31.45
CA ARG A 365 -12.82 -6.42 -30.89
C ARG A 365 -12.87 -6.56 -29.36
N TRP A 366 -13.72 -5.80 -28.66
CA TRP A 366 -13.95 -6.02 -27.22
C TRP A 366 -14.54 -7.40 -26.96
N GLU A 367 -15.55 -7.80 -27.73
CA GLU A 367 -16.13 -9.14 -27.67
C GLU A 367 -15.17 -10.20 -28.24
N SER A 368 -14.65 -9.97 -29.45
CA SER A 368 -13.93 -11.02 -30.21
C SER A 368 -12.44 -11.21 -29.84
N GLN A 369 -11.82 -10.26 -29.12
CA GLN A 369 -10.42 -10.34 -28.69
C GLN A 369 -10.28 -10.22 -27.17
N MET A 370 -11.03 -9.34 -26.53
CA MET A 370 -10.97 -9.12 -25.08
C MET A 370 -12.02 -9.92 -24.30
N LEU A 371 -12.88 -10.68 -24.99
CA LEU A 371 -13.94 -11.52 -24.41
C LEU A 371 -14.94 -10.74 -23.53
N VAL A 372 -15.11 -9.44 -23.78
CA VAL A 372 -16.05 -8.60 -23.02
C VAL A 372 -17.46 -8.80 -23.59
N PRO A 373 -18.43 -9.32 -22.81
CA PRO A 373 -19.82 -9.37 -23.23
C PRO A 373 -20.44 -7.97 -23.14
N LEU A 374 -20.46 -7.24 -24.25
CA LEU A 374 -21.03 -5.89 -24.29
C LEU A 374 -22.56 -5.89 -24.09
N ASP A 375 -23.24 -7.01 -24.31
CA ASP A 375 -24.68 -7.19 -24.09
C ASP A 375 -25.05 -7.56 -22.64
N ASP A 376 -24.09 -8.00 -21.83
CA ASP A 376 -24.29 -8.28 -20.40
C ASP A 376 -24.23 -6.98 -19.59
N SER A 377 -25.41 -6.44 -19.25
CA SER A 377 -25.57 -5.24 -18.43
C SER A 377 -25.03 -5.37 -16.99
N THR A 378 -24.61 -6.56 -16.54
CA THR A 378 -23.86 -6.70 -15.29
C THR A 378 -22.37 -6.42 -15.46
N VAL A 379 -21.84 -6.61 -16.68
CA VAL A 379 -20.43 -6.36 -17.05
C VAL A 379 -20.26 -4.97 -17.65
N CYS A 380 -21.14 -4.59 -18.58
CA CYS A 380 -21.19 -3.26 -19.21
C CYS A 380 -22.61 -2.68 -19.05
N PRO A 381 -22.94 -2.06 -17.90
CA PRO A 381 -24.27 -1.49 -17.62
C PRO A 381 -24.89 -0.61 -18.72
N ASP A 382 -24.07 0.09 -19.50
CA ASP A 382 -24.50 0.97 -20.59
C ASP A 382 -24.36 0.36 -22.00
N GLY A 383 -24.01 -0.92 -22.10
CA GLY A 383 -23.71 -1.62 -23.35
C GLY A 383 -22.33 -1.30 -23.95
N THR A 384 -21.46 -0.58 -23.23
CA THR A 384 -20.18 -0.10 -23.74
C THR A 384 -19.04 -0.23 -22.71
N MET A 385 -17.80 -0.15 -23.19
CA MET A 385 -16.62 -0.09 -22.31
C MET A 385 -16.56 1.16 -21.41
N ASN A 386 -17.42 2.16 -21.60
CA ASN A 386 -17.48 3.33 -20.72
C ASN A 386 -17.97 2.99 -19.30
N SER A 387 -18.73 1.90 -19.15
CA SER A 387 -19.30 1.45 -17.88
C SER A 387 -18.63 0.19 -17.28
N PHE A 388 -17.83 -0.54 -18.05
CA PHE A 388 -17.18 -1.83 -17.73
C PHE A 388 -16.77 -2.05 -16.24
N ASP A 389 -17.27 -3.13 -15.61
CA ASP A 389 -16.80 -3.65 -14.31
C ASP A 389 -16.00 -4.95 -14.52
N TYR A 390 -14.70 -4.91 -14.19
CA TYR A 390 -13.79 -6.05 -14.35
C TYR A 390 -14.08 -7.22 -13.38
N ARG A 391 -14.65 -6.99 -12.19
CA ARG A 391 -15.09 -8.11 -11.33
C ARG A 391 -16.29 -8.80 -11.95
N ALA A 392 -17.21 -8.06 -12.55
CA ALA A 392 -18.34 -8.64 -13.27
C ALA A 392 -17.86 -9.50 -14.44
N TYR A 393 -16.90 -8.99 -15.22
CA TYR A 393 -16.21 -9.77 -16.25
C TYR A 393 -15.59 -11.07 -15.71
N LEU A 394 -14.85 -11.01 -14.60
CA LEU A 394 -14.28 -12.20 -13.96
C LEU A 394 -15.36 -13.18 -13.46
N ARG A 395 -16.51 -12.69 -12.99
CA ARG A 395 -17.66 -13.52 -12.61
C ARG A 395 -18.31 -14.20 -13.83
N HIS A 396 -18.51 -13.45 -14.92
CA HIS A 396 -19.12 -13.95 -16.16
C HIS A 396 -18.34 -15.16 -16.72
N HIS A 397 -17.01 -15.09 -16.72
CA HIS A 397 -16.15 -16.17 -17.21
C HIS A 397 -15.80 -17.25 -16.16
N GLY A 398 -16.27 -17.12 -14.91
CA GLY A 398 -15.95 -18.07 -13.84
C GLY A 398 -14.51 -17.98 -13.31
N TRP A 399 -13.81 -16.88 -13.57
CA TRP A 399 -12.40 -16.64 -13.23
C TRP A 399 -12.19 -16.01 -11.84
N THR A 400 -13.22 -16.04 -10.99
CA THR A 400 -13.24 -15.44 -9.64
C THR A 400 -12.15 -15.95 -8.72
N ASN A 401 -11.78 -17.24 -8.83
CA ASN A 401 -10.72 -17.88 -8.05
C ASN A 401 -9.39 -17.96 -8.79
N ASN A 402 -9.31 -17.46 -10.03
CA ASN A 402 -8.10 -17.51 -10.84
C ASN A 402 -8.16 -16.49 -11.99
N PRO A 403 -7.63 -15.26 -11.82
CA PRO A 403 -7.70 -14.21 -12.83
C PRO A 403 -6.85 -14.50 -14.07
N PHE A 404 -6.11 -15.61 -14.12
CA PHE A 404 -5.42 -16.08 -15.32
C PHE A 404 -6.39 -16.66 -16.36
N GLY A 405 -7.56 -17.16 -15.92
CA GLY A 405 -8.58 -17.76 -16.78
C GLY A 405 -8.43 -19.26 -17.05
N GLY A 406 -7.39 -19.90 -16.49
CA GLY A 406 -7.14 -21.34 -16.60
C GLY A 406 -5.95 -21.79 -15.76
N THR A 407 -5.70 -23.09 -15.66
CA THR A 407 -4.56 -23.63 -14.90
C THR A 407 -3.23 -23.11 -15.49
N PRO A 408 -2.38 -22.39 -14.71
CA PRO A 408 -1.14 -21.85 -15.24
C PRO A 408 -0.17 -22.95 -15.72
N SER A 409 0.38 -22.79 -16.93
CA SER A 409 1.34 -23.69 -17.56
C SER A 409 2.34 -22.88 -18.41
N MET A 410 3.48 -23.46 -18.80
CA MET A 410 4.42 -22.79 -19.70
C MET A 410 3.84 -22.42 -21.07
N GLU A 411 2.82 -23.16 -21.51
CA GLU A 411 2.14 -22.95 -22.79
C GLU A 411 1.23 -21.72 -22.75
N ASN A 412 0.36 -21.63 -21.74
CA ASN A 412 -0.59 -20.52 -21.61
C ASN A 412 -0.03 -19.33 -20.85
N LEU A 413 1.18 -19.41 -20.27
CA LEU A 413 1.83 -18.27 -19.63
C LEU A 413 1.97 -17.08 -20.59
N LEU A 414 2.41 -17.28 -21.84
CA LEU A 414 2.55 -16.17 -22.78
C LEU A 414 1.22 -15.75 -23.43
N ASP A 415 0.19 -16.58 -23.33
CA ASP A 415 -1.14 -16.39 -23.94
C ASP A 415 -2.25 -16.85 -22.95
N PRO A 416 -2.51 -16.06 -21.89
CA PRO A 416 -3.44 -16.43 -20.82
C PRO A 416 -4.89 -16.37 -21.33
N PRO A 417 -5.76 -17.33 -20.97
CA PRO A 417 -7.17 -17.33 -21.37
C PRO A 417 -7.93 -16.04 -21.01
N ASN A 418 -7.51 -15.34 -19.95
CA ASN A 418 -7.94 -13.97 -19.68
C ASN A 418 -7.05 -12.94 -20.41
N PRO A 419 -7.51 -12.30 -21.51
CA PRO A 419 -6.73 -11.32 -22.25
C PRO A 419 -6.44 -10.02 -21.46
N PHE A 420 -7.16 -9.75 -20.36
CA PHE A 420 -6.82 -8.65 -19.45
C PHE A 420 -5.74 -9.02 -18.42
N PHE A 421 -5.34 -10.29 -18.29
CA PHE A 421 -4.40 -10.73 -17.25
C PHE A 421 -3.10 -9.91 -17.24
N TYR A 422 -2.48 -9.69 -18.41
CA TYR A 422 -1.24 -8.90 -18.50
C TYR A 422 -1.45 -7.38 -18.49
N LEU A 423 -2.69 -6.92 -18.72
CA LEU A 423 -3.03 -5.51 -18.63
C LEU A 423 -3.28 -5.09 -17.18
N TRP A 424 -3.80 -6.00 -16.35
CA TRP A 424 -3.87 -5.83 -14.90
C TRP A 424 -2.53 -6.18 -14.24
N PHE A 425 -2.05 -7.41 -14.42
CA PHE A 425 -0.82 -8.06 -13.94
C PHE A 425 -0.36 -7.80 -12.48
N PRO A 426 -0.89 -8.54 -11.50
CA PRO A 426 -0.51 -8.41 -10.09
C PRO A 426 0.98 -8.74 -9.82
N HIS A 427 1.72 -7.81 -9.19
CA HIS A 427 3.13 -8.01 -8.80
C HIS A 427 3.36 -9.29 -8.00
N LYS A 428 2.42 -9.69 -7.13
CA LYS A 428 2.58 -10.92 -6.35
C LYS A 428 2.56 -12.18 -7.22
N ILE A 429 1.84 -12.15 -8.34
CA ILE A 429 1.86 -13.24 -9.32
C ILE A 429 3.21 -13.23 -10.06
N LEU A 430 3.68 -12.08 -10.55
CA LEU A 430 5.03 -11.95 -11.10
C LEU A 430 6.12 -12.45 -10.13
N ALA A 431 6.05 -12.05 -8.86
CA ALA A 431 7.00 -12.45 -7.83
C ALA A 431 6.99 -13.97 -7.54
N LYS A 432 5.90 -14.67 -7.85
CA LYS A 432 5.88 -16.15 -7.88
C LYS A 432 6.42 -16.70 -9.19
N LEU A 433 6.01 -16.17 -10.35
CA LEU A 433 6.56 -16.60 -11.64
C LEU A 433 8.09 -16.49 -11.67
N ARG A 434 8.68 -15.45 -11.04
CA ARG A 434 10.13 -15.34 -10.81
C ARG A 434 10.76 -16.51 -10.04
N ARG A 435 10.03 -17.15 -9.12
CA ARG A 435 10.52 -18.33 -8.38
C ARG A 435 10.33 -19.62 -9.17
N GLU A 436 9.15 -19.81 -9.75
CA GLU A 436 8.83 -21.03 -10.52
C GLU A 436 9.60 -21.10 -11.85
N LEU A 437 10.02 -19.95 -12.41
CA LEU A 437 10.69 -19.82 -13.70
C LEU A 437 12.14 -19.29 -13.57
N ALA A 438 12.79 -19.49 -12.42
CA ALA A 438 14.14 -19.00 -12.15
C ALA A 438 15.18 -19.43 -13.21
N ASP A 439 15.00 -20.63 -13.78
CA ASP A 439 15.87 -21.19 -14.83
C ASP A 439 15.60 -20.62 -16.25
N TYR A 440 14.63 -19.70 -16.40
CA TYR A 440 14.19 -19.15 -17.70
C TYR A 440 14.37 -17.62 -17.75
N PRO A 441 15.60 -17.08 -17.73
CA PRO A 441 15.87 -15.65 -17.57
C PRO A 441 15.27 -14.77 -18.68
N GLU A 442 15.22 -15.24 -19.93
CA GLU A 442 14.60 -14.50 -21.03
C GLU A 442 13.08 -14.35 -20.83
N THR A 443 12.40 -15.41 -20.36
CA THR A 443 10.98 -15.38 -20.01
C THR A 443 10.72 -14.45 -18.82
N LEU A 444 11.61 -14.44 -17.83
CA LEU A 444 11.51 -13.50 -16.70
C LEU A 444 11.68 -12.05 -17.13
N SER A 445 12.59 -11.76 -18.07
CA SER A 445 12.74 -10.42 -18.65
C SER A 445 11.47 -10.00 -19.39
N TYR A 446 10.91 -10.87 -20.25
CA TYR A 446 9.66 -10.57 -20.96
C TYR A 446 8.47 -10.33 -20.01
N LEU A 447 8.32 -11.15 -18.97
CA LEU A 447 7.29 -10.95 -17.95
C LEU A 447 7.53 -9.67 -17.13
N GLN A 448 8.79 -9.27 -16.92
CA GLN A 448 9.12 -7.99 -16.31
C GLN A 448 8.69 -6.81 -17.19
N ASP A 449 8.98 -6.86 -18.49
CA ASP A 449 8.61 -5.81 -19.45
C ASP A 449 7.09 -5.66 -19.59
N LEU A 450 6.35 -6.78 -19.58
CA LEU A 450 4.88 -6.78 -19.54
C LEU A 450 4.35 -6.14 -18.24
N TYR A 451 4.92 -6.53 -17.11
CA TYR A 451 4.54 -5.97 -15.81
C TYR A 451 4.80 -4.46 -15.74
N GLU A 452 5.93 -3.96 -16.22
CA GLU A 452 6.26 -2.53 -16.20
C GLU A 452 5.29 -1.69 -17.07
N GLN A 453 4.62 -2.31 -18.05
CA GLN A 453 3.56 -1.71 -18.86
C GLN A 453 2.14 -1.88 -18.28
N SER A 454 1.97 -2.68 -17.22
CA SER A 454 0.66 -3.03 -16.64
C SER A 454 0.05 -1.89 -15.81
N PHE A 455 -1.27 -1.96 -15.62
CA PHE A 455 -2.00 -1.08 -14.71
C PHE A 455 -1.52 -1.22 -13.26
N ASP A 456 -1.22 -2.44 -12.80
CA ASP A 456 -0.78 -2.69 -11.42
C ASP A 456 0.60 -2.10 -11.11
N ALA A 457 1.52 -2.06 -12.09
CA ALA A 457 2.75 -1.28 -11.96
C ALA A 457 2.43 0.22 -11.91
N ARG A 458 1.76 0.78 -12.94
CA ARG A 458 1.40 2.20 -13.03
C ARG A 458 0.78 2.74 -11.72
N ARG A 459 -0.21 2.02 -11.17
CA ARG A 459 -0.99 2.48 -10.02
C ARG A 459 -0.16 2.55 -8.74
N ARG A 460 0.70 1.55 -8.48
CA ARG A 460 1.64 1.58 -7.35
C ARG A 460 2.70 2.65 -7.53
N ASN A 461 3.18 2.84 -8.76
CA ASN A 461 4.16 3.87 -9.03
C ASN A 461 3.57 5.26 -8.76
N GLN A 462 2.30 5.48 -9.11
CA GLN A 462 1.60 6.72 -8.82
C GLN A 462 1.39 6.94 -7.31
N PHE A 463 1.04 5.91 -6.54
CA PHE A 463 0.96 6.01 -5.07
C PHE A 463 2.30 6.44 -4.47
N TRP A 464 3.38 5.71 -4.77
CA TRP A 464 4.71 5.99 -4.24
C TRP A 464 5.22 7.36 -4.62
N LYS A 465 5.11 7.73 -5.90
CA LYS A 465 5.52 9.05 -6.37
C LYS A 465 4.75 10.16 -5.66
N THR A 466 3.43 10.03 -5.53
CA THR A 466 2.60 11.04 -4.83
C THR A 466 3.04 11.18 -3.38
N LEU A 467 3.27 10.05 -2.70
CA LEU A 467 3.67 10.04 -1.29
C LEU A 467 5.06 10.65 -1.06
N VAL A 468 6.05 10.23 -1.86
CA VAL A 468 7.43 10.72 -1.76
C VAL A 468 7.54 12.19 -2.18
N ASP A 469 7.00 12.59 -3.34
CA ASP A 469 7.03 13.99 -3.79
C ASP A 469 6.44 14.93 -2.72
N SER A 470 5.34 14.52 -2.08
CA SER A 470 4.67 15.29 -1.03
C SER A 470 5.54 15.40 0.23
N LEU A 471 6.16 14.30 0.67
CA LEU A 471 7.07 14.30 1.83
C LEU A 471 8.35 15.10 1.58
N ARG A 472 8.95 15.01 0.39
CA ARG A 472 10.13 15.82 0.01
C ARG A 472 9.79 17.31 -0.10
N THR A 473 8.57 17.66 -0.51
CA THR A 473 8.07 19.05 -0.45
C THR A 473 7.86 19.51 1.01
N PHE A 474 7.54 18.59 1.92
CA PHE A 474 7.36 18.89 3.34
C PHE A 474 8.67 19.10 4.10
N GLU A 475 9.77 18.45 3.69
CA GLU A 475 11.13 18.64 4.26
C GLU A 475 11.55 20.12 4.32
N ASP A 476 11.27 20.89 3.26
CA ASP A 476 11.55 22.34 3.18
C ASP A 476 10.87 23.13 4.31
N SER A 477 9.71 22.68 4.79
CA SER A 477 8.98 23.32 5.90
C SER A 477 9.50 22.95 7.29
N LEU A 478 10.13 21.78 7.41
CA LEU A 478 10.79 21.32 8.64
C LEU A 478 12.21 21.89 8.78
N GLY A 479 12.85 22.26 7.67
CA GLY A 479 14.25 22.67 7.64
C GLY A 479 15.23 21.50 7.85
N GLU A 480 14.75 20.26 7.74
CA GLU A 480 15.50 19.03 7.97
C GLU A 480 15.11 17.96 6.95
N ASN A 481 16.07 17.09 6.59
CA ASN A 481 15.80 15.94 5.71
C ASN A 481 15.12 14.81 6.49
N LEU A 482 14.14 14.16 5.87
CA LEU A 482 13.50 12.95 6.37
C LEU A 482 14.09 11.72 5.68
N ILE A 483 14.18 10.62 6.41
CA ILE A 483 14.66 9.34 5.88
C ILE A 483 13.46 8.45 5.61
N LEU A 484 13.18 8.16 4.33
CA LEU A 484 11.97 7.45 3.92
C LEU A 484 12.27 5.99 3.60
N THR A 485 11.49 5.08 4.19
CA THR A 485 11.57 3.64 3.93
C THR A 485 10.24 2.94 3.75
N HIS A 486 10.27 1.73 3.18
CA HIS A 486 9.09 0.89 3.04
C HIS A 486 9.35 -0.59 3.27
N ASN A 487 8.34 -1.27 3.82
CA ASN A 487 8.41 -2.70 4.09
C ASN A 487 7.71 -3.54 3.02
N GLY A 488 8.42 -4.58 2.55
CA GLY A 488 7.79 -5.84 2.20
C GLY A 488 6.73 -5.79 1.11
N SER A 489 6.86 -4.96 0.06
CA SER A 489 6.14 -5.21 -1.21
C SER A 489 6.47 -4.26 -2.35
N ALA A 490 6.41 -4.83 -3.56
CA ALA A 490 6.58 -4.20 -4.87
C ALA A 490 7.98 -3.62 -5.17
N LYS A 491 8.54 -4.04 -6.32
CA LYS A 491 9.65 -3.33 -6.98
C LYS A 491 9.14 -1.93 -7.40
N HIS A 492 9.55 -0.89 -6.69
CA HIS A 492 9.53 0.52 -7.15
C HIS A 492 10.99 0.96 -7.39
N PRO A 493 11.31 1.98 -8.22
CA PRO A 493 12.69 2.36 -8.44
C PRO A 493 13.26 2.81 -7.10
N MET A 494 14.38 2.18 -6.74
CA MET A 494 15.01 2.32 -5.44
C MET A 494 15.42 3.78 -5.15
N GLU A 495 15.39 4.65 -6.18
CA GLU A 495 15.75 6.07 -6.19
C GLU A 495 14.88 6.97 -5.30
N ASP A 496 13.62 6.61 -5.04
CA ASP A 496 12.66 7.45 -4.32
C ASP A 496 12.81 7.36 -2.78
N THR A 497 13.26 6.21 -2.28
CA THR A 497 13.47 5.92 -0.85
C THR A 497 14.96 5.89 -0.53
N ASP A 498 15.33 6.35 0.66
CA ASP A 498 16.71 6.26 1.13
C ASP A 498 17.08 4.79 1.48
N TYR A 499 16.06 3.92 1.57
CA TYR A 499 16.01 2.79 2.50
C TYR A 499 14.86 1.81 2.14
N LEU A 500 15.10 0.53 1.83
CA LEU A 500 14.10 -0.51 1.49
C LEU A 500 13.95 -1.53 2.63
N ILE A 501 13.16 -2.63 2.50
CA ILE A 501 13.13 -3.82 3.40
C ILE A 501 12.71 -5.11 2.61
N LEU A 502 13.52 -6.19 2.50
CA LEU A 502 13.23 -7.39 1.62
C LEU A 502 13.66 -8.81 2.14
N ASN A 503 12.83 -9.85 2.19
CA ASN A 503 13.16 -11.17 2.81
C ASN A 503 14.51 -11.87 2.36
N MET A 504 15.28 -12.43 3.31
CA MET A 504 16.39 -13.40 3.10
C MET A 504 15.88 -14.85 3.16
N THR A 505 16.70 -15.80 2.68
CA THR A 505 16.51 -17.25 2.75
C THR A 505 16.95 -17.86 4.09
N TYR A 506 16.26 -18.94 4.48
CA TYR A 506 16.36 -19.68 5.74
C TYR A 506 17.78 -19.83 6.34
N ALA A 507 17.93 -19.51 7.63
CA ALA A 507 19.12 -19.90 8.39
C ALA A 507 19.15 -21.43 8.62
N PRO A 508 20.33 -22.05 8.78
CA PRO A 508 20.45 -23.50 8.93
C PRO A 508 19.89 -23.98 10.28
N GLY A 509 18.96 -24.95 10.21
CA GLY A 509 18.37 -25.61 11.37
C GLY A 509 17.43 -26.72 10.93
N GLU A 510 17.22 -27.71 11.80
CA GLU A 510 16.31 -28.83 11.52
C GLU A 510 14.96 -28.60 12.22
N HIS A 511 13.84 -28.90 11.52
CA HIS A 511 12.51 -28.90 12.14
C HIS A 511 12.45 -29.93 13.27
N SER A 512 12.04 -29.48 14.44
CA SER A 512 11.80 -30.33 15.60
C SER A 512 10.31 -30.54 15.79
N PRO A 513 9.79 -31.78 15.75
CA PRO A 513 8.39 -32.02 16.07
C PRO A 513 8.16 -31.81 17.59
N SER A 514 7.65 -30.63 17.98
CA SER A 514 7.10 -30.40 19.32
C SER A 514 5.61 -30.71 19.31
N GLU A 515 5.10 -31.40 20.34
CA GLU A 515 3.66 -31.69 20.47
C GLU A 515 2.80 -30.43 20.61
N THR A 516 3.40 -29.32 21.06
CA THR A 516 2.74 -28.01 21.25
C THR A 516 3.08 -26.97 20.17
N ASP A 517 4.02 -27.28 19.27
CA ASP A 517 4.57 -26.34 18.31
C ASP A 517 5.14 -27.06 17.07
N SER A 518 4.33 -27.13 16.02
CA SER A 518 4.68 -27.79 14.74
C SER A 518 5.73 -27.05 13.92
N GLN A 519 6.12 -25.85 14.34
CA GLN A 519 7.05 -24.98 13.61
C GLN A 519 8.42 -24.87 14.30
N ARG A 520 8.60 -25.56 15.45
CA ARG A 520 9.84 -25.53 16.23
C ARG A 520 11.07 -25.91 15.41
N ILE A 521 12.20 -25.24 15.67
CA ILE A 521 13.50 -25.52 15.05
C ILE A 521 14.56 -25.65 16.12
N ILE A 522 15.54 -26.54 15.88
CA ILE A 522 16.71 -26.73 16.75
C ILE A 522 17.95 -26.14 16.09
N LEU A 523 18.80 -25.49 16.90
CA LEU A 523 20.16 -25.06 16.53
C LEU A 523 20.91 -26.20 15.85
N ASP A 524 21.45 -25.94 14.66
CA ASP A 524 22.49 -26.79 14.11
C ASP A 524 23.82 -26.04 14.00
N ALA A 525 24.60 -26.12 15.08
CA ALA A 525 25.94 -25.54 15.17
C ALA A 525 26.98 -26.24 14.26
N ARG A 526 26.60 -27.23 13.44
CA ARG A 526 27.44 -27.79 12.37
C ARG A 526 27.48 -26.87 11.14
N TYR A 527 26.53 -25.96 11.00
CA TYR A 527 26.40 -25.04 9.86
C TYR A 527 26.61 -23.59 10.29
N THR A 528 27.38 -22.85 9.49
CA THR A 528 27.64 -21.41 9.68
C THR A 528 26.71 -20.57 8.80
N ILE A 529 26.19 -19.46 9.33
CA ILE A 529 25.43 -18.49 8.52
C ILE A 529 26.37 -17.54 7.74
N LEU A 530 27.64 -17.47 8.14
CA LEU A 530 28.69 -16.59 7.60
C LEU A 530 28.73 -16.56 6.06
N ASN A 531 28.77 -17.75 5.43
CA ASN A 531 28.91 -17.86 3.98
C ASN A 531 27.64 -17.42 3.26
N VAL A 532 26.45 -17.85 3.72
CA VAL A 532 25.16 -17.44 3.14
C VAL A 532 24.99 -15.93 3.23
N THR A 533 25.36 -15.32 4.36
CA THR A 533 25.33 -13.87 4.54
C THR A 533 26.31 -13.18 3.58
N ARG A 534 27.55 -13.65 3.43
CA ARG A 534 28.52 -13.09 2.47
C ARG A 534 28.03 -13.13 1.03
N GLU A 535 27.55 -14.29 0.57
CA GLU A 535 26.99 -14.42 -0.79
C GLU A 535 25.82 -13.46 -1.01
N THR A 536 24.96 -13.26 -0.01
CA THR A 536 23.85 -12.31 -0.09
C THR A 536 24.34 -10.85 -0.15
N ILE A 537 25.35 -10.49 0.64
CA ILE A 537 25.99 -9.16 0.62
C ILE A 537 26.62 -8.90 -0.76
N TYR A 538 27.44 -9.84 -1.26
CA TYR A 538 28.14 -9.70 -2.52
C TYR A 538 27.18 -9.69 -3.72
N SER A 539 26.09 -10.46 -3.67
CA SER A 539 25.02 -10.40 -4.69
C SER A 539 24.37 -9.02 -4.72
N ALA A 540 24.06 -8.45 -3.56
CA ALA A 540 23.50 -7.10 -3.46
C ALA A 540 24.48 -6.02 -3.95
N TRP A 541 25.77 -6.12 -3.64
CA TRP A 541 26.80 -5.21 -4.17
C TRP A 541 26.95 -5.34 -5.69
N ALA A 542 26.91 -6.56 -6.24
CA ALA A 542 27.00 -6.82 -7.67
C ALA A 542 25.78 -6.29 -8.45
N GLU A 543 24.56 -6.46 -7.92
CA GLU A 543 23.34 -5.89 -8.51
C GLU A 543 23.36 -4.35 -8.51
N ARG A 544 24.03 -3.74 -7.52
CA ARG A 544 23.99 -2.29 -7.26
C ARG A 544 25.20 -1.52 -7.81
N GLY A 545 26.31 -2.19 -8.09
CA GLY A 545 27.56 -1.57 -8.52
C GLY A 545 28.25 -0.73 -7.44
N GLU A 546 27.87 -0.90 -6.17
CA GLU A 546 28.40 -0.13 -5.04
C GLU A 546 28.41 -0.98 -3.75
N ASN A 547 29.40 -0.70 -2.86
CA ASN A 547 29.49 -1.36 -1.57
C ASN A 547 28.47 -0.76 -0.60
N LEU A 548 27.33 -1.43 -0.44
CA LEU A 548 26.34 -1.08 0.57
C LEU A 548 26.84 -1.48 1.97
N LEU A 549 26.72 -0.59 2.97
CA LEU A 549 26.68 -1.02 4.39
C LEU A 549 25.54 -2.02 4.58
N VAL A 550 25.61 -2.89 5.57
CA VAL A 550 24.68 -4.01 5.76
C VAL A 550 24.34 -4.12 7.24
N ILE A 551 23.08 -4.36 7.65
CA ILE A 551 22.69 -4.43 9.08
C ILE A 551 21.64 -5.53 9.34
N ALA A 552 21.97 -6.61 10.06
CA ALA A 552 21.06 -7.74 10.34
C ALA A 552 20.16 -7.56 11.57
N PHE A 553 18.87 -7.79 11.41
CA PHE A 553 17.75 -7.68 12.35
C PHE A 553 17.06 -9.05 12.50
N LEU A 554 16.16 -9.22 13.46
CA LEU A 554 15.35 -10.42 13.63
C LEU A 554 13.91 -9.98 13.95
N ASP A 555 12.94 -10.29 13.10
CA ASP A 555 11.57 -9.79 13.27
C ASP A 555 10.74 -10.64 14.24
N PHE A 556 10.99 -10.53 15.55
CA PHE A 556 10.35 -11.41 16.55
C PHE A 556 8.80 -11.33 16.61
N GLY A 557 8.17 -10.28 16.07
CA GLY A 557 6.71 -10.16 16.01
C GLY A 557 6.06 -10.96 14.86
N HIS A 558 6.76 -11.11 13.74
CA HIS A 558 6.25 -11.73 12.51
C HIS A 558 7.22 -12.77 11.90
N SER A 559 8.16 -13.29 12.69
CA SER A 559 9.28 -14.08 12.17
C SER A 559 8.80 -15.20 11.25
N GLY A 560 9.14 -15.05 9.97
CA GLY A 560 9.21 -16.18 9.08
C GLY A 560 10.24 -17.19 9.61
N PHE A 561 10.16 -18.40 9.07
CA PHE A 561 11.15 -19.43 9.33
C PHE A 561 12.58 -18.91 9.08
N PRO A 562 13.55 -19.15 9.97
CA PRO A 562 13.48 -20.04 11.13
C PRO A 562 13.40 -19.36 12.52
N PHE A 563 13.51 -18.02 12.64
CA PHE A 563 13.79 -17.40 13.94
C PHE A 563 12.62 -17.29 14.93
N TYR A 564 11.37 -17.50 14.52
CA TYR A 564 10.22 -17.47 15.44
C TYR A 564 10.39 -18.47 16.60
N HIS A 565 11.09 -19.59 16.33
CA HIS A 565 11.24 -20.71 17.25
C HIS A 565 12.68 -21.01 17.65
N ILE A 566 13.66 -20.36 17.01
CA ILE A 566 15.06 -20.37 17.47
C ILE A 566 15.15 -19.60 18.79
N GLY A 567 15.05 -20.33 19.90
CA GLY A 567 14.95 -19.73 21.23
C GLY A 567 13.64 -18.95 21.44
N GLY A 568 12.58 -19.30 20.71
CA GLY A 568 11.28 -18.60 20.75
C GLY A 568 10.64 -18.54 22.14
N LYS A 569 9.46 -17.93 22.24
CA LYS A 569 8.76 -17.65 23.51
C LYS A 569 8.71 -18.80 24.53
N ASP A 570 8.70 -20.05 24.07
CA ASP A 570 8.58 -21.26 24.90
C ASP A 570 9.94 -21.91 25.27
N ALA A 571 11.06 -21.34 24.82
CA ALA A 571 12.42 -21.81 25.14
C ALA A 571 12.98 -21.14 26.41
N PRO A 572 13.99 -21.74 27.10
CA PRO A 572 14.72 -21.08 28.19
C PRO A 572 15.56 -19.88 27.73
N ALA A 573 15.73 -18.89 28.60
CA ALA A 573 16.55 -17.70 28.34
C ALA A 573 18.02 -18.03 28.01
N ASP A 574 18.58 -19.07 28.63
CA ASP A 574 19.92 -19.57 28.33
C ASP A 574 20.08 -20.02 26.87
N GLN A 575 19.04 -20.61 26.26
CA GLN A 575 19.07 -20.97 24.86
C GLN A 575 19.01 -19.73 23.96
N ARG A 576 18.15 -18.74 24.28
CA ARG A 576 18.16 -17.42 23.59
C ARG A 576 19.54 -16.77 23.61
N ALA A 577 20.17 -16.73 24.76
CA ALA A 577 21.52 -16.18 24.91
C ALA A 577 22.53 -16.93 24.03
N GLN A 578 22.51 -18.27 24.03
CA GLN A 578 23.38 -19.08 23.18
C GLN A 578 23.19 -18.78 21.68
N TYR A 579 21.95 -18.64 21.20
CA TYR A 579 21.68 -18.31 19.79
C TYR A 579 22.25 -16.95 19.39
N ILE A 580 21.98 -15.91 20.17
CA ILE A 580 22.44 -14.55 19.90
C ILE A 580 23.98 -14.48 19.95
N LEU A 581 24.59 -15.05 20.99
CA LEU A 581 26.04 -15.11 21.17
C LEU A 581 26.76 -16.02 20.14
N THR A 582 26.03 -16.85 19.38
CA THR A 582 26.60 -17.66 18.29
C THR A 582 26.50 -16.94 16.95
N TYR A 583 25.29 -16.58 16.51
CA TYR A 583 25.07 -16.12 15.14
C TYR A 583 25.28 -14.62 14.92
N VAL A 584 25.13 -13.77 15.95
CA VAL A 584 25.42 -12.32 15.77
C VAL A 584 26.91 -12.08 15.49
N PRO A 585 27.86 -12.75 16.16
CA PRO A 585 29.27 -12.72 15.74
C PRO A 585 29.53 -13.25 14.33
N GLU A 586 28.83 -14.30 13.87
CA GLU A 586 28.96 -14.78 12.48
C GLU A 586 28.46 -13.77 11.45
N LEU A 587 27.28 -13.16 11.70
CA LEU A 587 26.73 -12.08 10.88
C LEU A 587 27.69 -10.88 10.85
N TYR A 588 28.27 -10.52 12.01
CA TYR A 588 29.27 -9.46 12.10
C TYR A 588 30.53 -9.77 11.28
N ALA A 589 31.05 -11.00 11.39
CA ALA A 589 32.19 -11.49 10.62
C ALA A 589 31.89 -11.65 9.11
N ALA A 590 30.62 -11.68 8.71
CA ALA A 590 30.21 -11.67 7.30
C ALA A 590 30.35 -10.28 6.65
N GLY A 591 30.46 -9.21 7.44
CA GLY A 591 30.42 -7.83 6.99
C GLY A 591 29.08 -7.13 7.24
N SER A 592 28.13 -7.79 7.91
CA SER A 592 26.90 -7.17 8.39
C SER A 592 27.13 -6.46 9.75
N LYS A 593 26.37 -5.42 10.05
CA LYS A 593 26.12 -4.94 11.41
C LYS A 593 24.94 -5.70 12.01
N PHE A 594 24.49 -5.31 13.20
CA PHE A 594 23.36 -5.93 13.87
C PHE A 594 22.36 -4.90 14.41
N ALA A 595 21.10 -5.28 14.43
CA ALA A 595 19.98 -4.55 14.98
C ALA A 595 19.34 -5.39 16.09
N VAL A 596 19.33 -4.86 17.31
CA VAL A 596 18.80 -5.56 18.49
C VAL A 596 17.26 -5.62 18.40
N PRO A 597 16.67 -6.83 18.43
CA PRO A 597 15.23 -7.05 18.28
C PRO A 597 14.51 -7.03 19.61
N LEU A 598 13.92 -5.90 20.02
CA LEU A 598 13.43 -5.70 21.39
C LEU A 598 12.03 -6.27 21.65
N THR A 599 11.31 -6.65 20.61
CA THR A 599 9.98 -7.25 20.74
C THR A 599 10.06 -8.71 21.18
N GLY A 600 9.45 -9.06 22.30
CA GLY A 600 8.48 -10.15 22.23
C GLY A 600 7.13 -9.59 21.76
N ASN A 601 6.11 -10.45 21.62
CA ASN A 601 4.74 -9.99 21.44
C ASN A 601 4.33 -9.01 22.56
N GLU A 602 3.28 -8.21 22.39
CA GLU A 602 2.95 -7.01 23.21
C GLU A 602 2.78 -7.22 24.74
N ASN A 603 2.92 -8.44 25.25
CA ASN A 603 2.90 -8.81 26.67
C ASN A 603 4.17 -9.58 27.14
N PHE A 604 5.23 -9.68 26.33
CA PHE A 604 6.39 -10.55 26.56
C PHE A 604 7.73 -9.81 26.45
N TYR A 605 8.39 -9.59 27.58
CA TYR A 605 9.68 -8.92 27.66
C TYR A 605 10.83 -9.94 27.72
N ILE A 606 11.06 -10.68 26.62
CA ILE A 606 12.04 -11.80 26.57
C ILE A 606 13.47 -11.42 27.01
N TRP A 607 13.81 -10.13 26.91
CA TRP A 607 15.09 -9.56 27.31
C TRP A 607 15.25 -9.39 28.83
N LEU A 608 14.14 -9.37 29.56
CA LEU A 608 14.11 -9.33 31.03
C LEU A 608 14.06 -10.74 31.64
N ASP A 609 13.95 -11.79 30.82
CA ASP A 609 13.97 -13.17 31.29
C ASP A 609 15.31 -13.48 32.00
N THR A 610 15.23 -14.17 33.13
CA THR A 610 16.39 -14.58 33.91
C THR A 610 16.99 -15.88 33.38
N LEU A 611 18.30 -15.90 33.20
CA LEU A 611 19.09 -17.08 32.86
C LEU A 611 19.30 -17.99 34.08
N SER A 612 19.74 -19.22 33.85
CA SER A 612 20.10 -20.17 34.92
C SER A 612 21.22 -19.69 35.86
N ASP A 613 22.02 -18.69 35.45
CA ASP A 613 23.05 -18.04 36.27
C ASP A 613 22.55 -16.84 37.09
N GLY A 614 21.27 -16.46 36.95
CA GLY A 614 20.64 -15.36 37.66
C GLY A 614 20.77 -13.98 37.00
N THR A 615 21.49 -13.85 35.88
CA THR A 615 21.54 -12.61 35.07
C THR A 615 20.30 -12.49 34.17
N CYS A 616 19.91 -11.28 33.76
CA CYS A 616 18.88 -11.14 32.72
C CYS A 616 19.47 -11.22 31.31
N LEU A 617 18.66 -11.60 30.32
CA LEU A 617 19.12 -11.76 28.94
C LEU A 617 19.71 -10.46 28.36
N ALA A 618 19.16 -9.29 28.69
CA ALA A 618 19.71 -8.01 28.25
C ALA A 618 21.14 -7.76 28.75
N GLU A 619 21.40 -7.98 30.05
CA GLU A 619 22.73 -7.89 30.66
C GLU A 619 23.71 -8.87 30.02
N LYS A 620 23.24 -10.08 29.68
CA LYS A 620 24.06 -11.11 29.03
C LYS A 620 24.52 -10.70 27.62
N ILE A 621 23.71 -9.93 26.90
CA ILE A 621 23.97 -9.54 25.50
C ILE A 621 24.62 -8.16 25.37
N LYS A 622 24.41 -7.22 26.31
CA LYS A 622 24.99 -5.85 26.27
C LYS A 622 26.50 -5.81 25.93
N PRO A 623 27.39 -6.66 26.47
CA PRO A 623 28.82 -6.64 26.11
C PRO A 623 29.11 -6.92 24.63
N LEU A 624 28.25 -7.68 23.94
CA LEU A 624 28.37 -7.91 22.49
C LEU A 624 27.95 -6.67 21.70
N CYS A 625 26.90 -5.96 22.14
CA CYS A 625 26.49 -4.68 21.55
C CYS A 625 27.59 -3.62 21.72
N ASP A 626 28.17 -3.53 22.92
CA ASP A 626 29.24 -2.56 23.23
C ASP A 626 30.50 -2.81 22.40
N PHE A 627 30.89 -4.08 22.23
CA PHE A 627 31.97 -4.44 21.32
C PHE A 627 31.71 -3.96 19.88
N ILE A 628 30.48 -4.13 19.35
CA ILE A 628 30.09 -3.70 18.00
C ILE A 628 30.11 -2.16 17.87
N LEU A 629 29.70 -1.44 18.92
CA LEU A 629 29.70 0.02 18.97
C LEU A 629 31.12 0.60 19.00
N GLU A 630 31.99 0.07 19.86
CA GLU A 630 33.37 0.53 20.02
C GLU A 630 34.28 0.20 18.82
N ASN A 631 34.07 -0.94 18.16
CA ASN A 631 35.04 -1.54 17.23
C ASN A 631 34.56 -1.59 15.78
N GLY A 632 33.89 -0.54 15.32
CA GLY A 632 33.42 -0.43 13.93
C GLY A 632 34.54 -0.18 12.91
N TRP A 633 35.32 -1.22 12.58
CA TRP A 633 35.95 -1.58 11.27
C TRP A 633 37.39 -2.15 11.38
N LEU A 634 37.69 -3.22 10.63
CA LEU A 634 38.66 -3.22 9.51
C LEU A 634 38.60 -4.54 8.71
N TYR A 635 38.59 -4.45 7.38
CA TYR A 635 38.76 -5.59 6.46
C TYR A 635 40.20 -5.63 5.89
N LEU A 636 40.76 -6.83 5.75
CA LEU A 636 41.99 -7.09 4.98
C LEU A 636 41.83 -8.39 4.20
N GLY A 637 41.86 -8.31 2.86
CA GLY A 637 41.87 -9.49 2.00
C GLY A 637 41.35 -9.23 0.59
N GLU A 638 42.22 -8.79 -0.31
CA GLU A 638 41.98 -9.07 -1.73
C GLU A 638 41.98 -10.59 -1.96
N TRP A 639 41.05 -11.07 -2.79
CA TRP A 639 41.21 -12.34 -3.51
C TRP A 639 41.10 -12.01 -5.00
N GLU A 640 42.25 -11.83 -5.66
CA GLU A 640 42.29 -11.99 -7.12
C GLU A 640 42.05 -13.46 -7.46
N ILE A 641 41.23 -13.67 -8.48
CA ILE A 641 40.94 -14.97 -9.07
C ILE A 641 42.14 -15.42 -9.90
N SER A 642 42.47 -16.72 -9.84
CA SER A 642 43.20 -17.43 -10.90
C SER A 642 42.26 -18.35 -11.65
#